data_AF-A0A3Q0ELQ2-F1
#
_entry.id   AF-A0A3Q0ELQ2-F1
#
_cell.length_a   1.000
_cell.length_b   1.000
_cell.length_c   1.000
_cell.angle_alpha   90.00
_cell.angle_beta   90.00
_cell.angle_gamma   90.00
#
_symmetry.space_group_name_H-M   'P 1'
#
loop_
_entity.id
_entity.type
_entity.pdbx_description
1 polymer ?
#
loop_
_entity_poly.entity_id
_entity_poly.type
_entity_poly.pdbx_seq_one_letter_code
_entity_poly.pdbx_strand_id
1 'polypeptide(L)'
;MEEEAKRMVRVSKRNLRLWRRKWLGWRRFVFMQEMHMLAIKTLKTTEGILASITKAHPQWKQLVSAVDHRVDRALAILRPQAIAEHRALLTSLGWPPPLSAFTSSNSDASTVNQVPNPLLSMQTDLKLRYSENFFALCNLQELQRKRKVRQLEGHDREVALRQPLWVIEELVNPLSLASQRHFSKWIDKPEFIFTLVYKITRDFVDSMDELLQPLVDEAMLLGYSCREEWISAMVTSLTTYMAKEIFPSYISQLDEESATGTQSSARISWLHLIDLMIAFDKRIKSLVENSGVLLSFDDDDIMQKISSLAIFCDRPDWLDLWAEIELDDALDKLKLDIQNENYWVKKVEGAVLSSYTDDYKSPLISNSFLRHLASVIDRCRSLPRVSLRSKFLRSVGLPIIRNFFDSILIRCQEAEGLTALTDDDAVLKVTISVNAAHYFESVIKEWSEDVFFLEMGMGEDDEAGMKSNANIYEALPESSRRVIFDDEIKKLEEFRTEWVEKISLVILRGFDALSRDYMKNKKQWQKDEEGWTVSKALVEALNYLQSKTSVVEVGLNGRDFVGVWRSLAAGIDRLLYNGILMSNVKFHRSGVDRFGNDLDVLFGVFGSWCLRPEGFFPKTSEGQKLLKLDKNEAEECKVGGKKWLKENGLRHLSVTEAEKILKNRVFTS
;
A
#
# COMPACT_ATOMS: atom_id res chain seq x y z
N MET A 1 34.45 -11.38 85.03
CA MET A 1 33.78 -10.08 85.03
C MET A 1 34.59 -8.96 84.36
N GLU A 2 35.84 -8.69 84.76
CA GLU A 2 36.60 -7.56 84.18
C GLU A 2 36.97 -7.73 82.68
N GLU A 3 37.32 -8.95 82.26
CA GLU A 3 37.57 -9.27 80.84
C GLU A 3 36.30 -9.15 79.97
N GLU A 4 35.14 -9.45 80.54
CA GLU A 4 33.84 -9.41 79.86
C GLU A 4 33.35 -7.95 79.69
N ALA A 5 33.58 -7.11 80.70
CA ALA A 5 33.41 -5.66 80.60
C ALA A 5 34.34 -5.02 79.56
N LYS A 6 35.60 -5.46 79.48
CA LYS A 6 36.56 -5.00 78.45
C LYS A 6 36.18 -5.46 77.03
N ARG A 7 35.50 -6.61 76.87
CA ARG A 7 34.92 -7.06 75.60
C ARG A 7 33.69 -6.23 75.21
N MET A 8 32.75 -6.00 76.13
CA MET A 8 31.56 -5.18 75.85
C MET A 8 31.91 -3.72 75.49
N VAL A 9 32.91 -3.12 76.16
CA VAL A 9 33.40 -1.78 75.81
C VAL A 9 34.10 -1.75 74.44
N ARG A 10 34.81 -2.82 74.06
CA ARG A 10 35.42 -2.93 72.72
C ARG A 10 34.38 -3.09 71.62
N VAL A 11 33.34 -3.90 71.83
CA VAL A 11 32.21 -4.06 70.90
C VAL A 11 31.43 -2.74 70.76
N SER A 12 31.15 -2.06 71.87
CA SER A 12 30.50 -0.75 71.88
C SER A 12 31.33 0.31 71.13
N LYS A 13 32.65 0.39 71.36
CA LYS A 13 33.55 1.29 70.61
C LYS A 13 33.63 0.95 69.11
N ARG A 14 33.59 -0.34 68.73
CA ARG A 14 33.55 -0.77 67.32
C ARG A 14 32.24 -0.37 66.66
N ASN A 15 31.11 -0.58 67.34
CA ASN A 15 29.78 -0.18 66.86
C ASN A 15 29.67 1.34 66.74
N LEU A 16 30.21 2.12 67.69
CA LEU A 16 30.25 3.58 67.61
C LEU A 16 31.10 4.08 66.43
N ARG A 17 32.23 3.42 66.14
CA ARG A 17 33.07 3.76 64.97
C ARG A 17 32.39 3.40 63.66
N LEU A 18 31.68 2.27 63.61
CA LEU A 18 30.88 1.88 62.46
C LEU A 18 29.72 2.86 62.23
N TRP A 19 29.04 3.25 63.31
CA TRP A 19 27.94 4.21 63.28
C TRP A 19 28.44 5.60 62.87
N ARG A 20 29.57 6.08 63.41
CA ARG A 20 30.21 7.34 62.96
C ARG A 20 30.67 7.28 61.51
N ARG A 21 31.20 6.17 61.02
CA ARG A 21 31.57 6.00 59.60
C ARG A 21 30.34 6.01 58.70
N LYS A 22 29.27 5.31 59.09
CA LYS A 22 27.98 5.35 58.38
C LYS A 22 27.37 6.75 58.40
N TRP A 23 27.42 7.45 59.54
CA TRP A 23 26.89 8.80 59.70
C TRP A 23 27.70 9.86 58.94
N LEU A 24 29.03 9.79 58.97
CA LEU A 24 29.91 10.65 58.16
C LEU A 24 29.77 10.37 56.66
N GLY A 25 29.62 9.11 56.28
CA GLY A 25 29.30 8.72 54.90
C GLY A 25 27.96 9.27 54.45
N TRP A 26 26.93 9.14 55.30
CA TRP A 26 25.59 9.67 55.05
C TRP A 26 25.58 11.19 54.95
N ARG A 27 26.25 11.90 55.87
CA ARG A 27 26.35 13.37 55.84
C ARG A 27 27.12 13.90 54.63
N ARG A 28 28.19 13.21 54.22
CA ARG A 28 28.96 13.55 53.01
C ARG A 28 28.16 13.31 51.74
N PHE A 29 27.33 12.26 51.73
CA PHE A 29 26.44 11.93 50.63
C PHE A 29 25.30 12.96 50.47
N VAL A 30 24.61 13.29 51.57
CA VAL A 30 23.55 14.33 51.58
C VAL A 30 24.10 15.68 51.12
N PHE A 31 25.26 16.09 51.63
CA PHE A 31 25.92 17.32 51.19
C PHE A 31 26.29 17.30 49.70
N MET A 32 26.66 16.14 49.14
CA MET A 32 26.98 15.99 47.72
C MET A 32 25.73 16.09 46.84
N GLN A 33 24.60 15.49 47.27
CA GLN A 33 23.32 15.59 46.57
C GLN A 33 22.75 17.02 46.57
N GLU A 34 22.82 17.74 47.70
CA GLU A 34 22.42 19.15 47.78
C GLU A 34 23.24 20.03 46.83
N MET A 35 24.56 19.79 46.75
CA MET A 35 25.45 20.51 45.84
C MET A 35 25.18 20.17 44.37
N HIS A 36 24.81 18.94 44.05
CA HIS A 36 24.39 18.54 42.70
C HIS A 36 23.11 19.23 42.25
N MET A 37 22.07 19.23 43.09
CA MET A 37 20.82 19.92 42.75
C MET A 37 21.01 21.42 42.62
N LEU A 38 21.87 22.02 43.45
CA LEU A 38 22.27 23.42 43.32
C LEU A 38 23.01 23.68 41.99
N ALA A 39 23.91 22.78 41.57
CA ALA A 39 24.63 22.89 40.30
C ALA A 39 23.65 22.83 39.11
N ILE A 40 22.71 21.87 39.11
CA ILE A 40 21.68 21.74 38.06
C ILE A 40 20.81 23.00 37.99
N LYS A 41 20.37 23.53 39.14
CA LYS A 41 19.59 24.79 39.21
C LYS A 41 20.35 25.97 38.64
N THR A 42 21.65 26.06 38.92
CA THR A 42 22.53 27.12 38.42
C THR A 42 22.68 27.02 36.90
N LEU A 43 22.88 25.81 36.36
CA LEU A 43 22.95 25.59 34.91
C LEU A 43 21.62 25.92 34.21
N LYS A 44 20.48 25.55 34.78
CA LYS A 44 19.16 25.93 34.25
C LYS A 44 18.95 27.43 34.20
N THR A 45 19.35 28.14 35.25
CA THR A 45 19.29 29.61 35.30
C THR A 45 20.21 30.23 34.24
N THR A 46 21.41 29.67 34.08
CA THR A 46 22.38 30.09 33.06
C THR A 46 21.81 29.91 31.65
N GLU A 47 21.17 28.78 31.35
CA GLU A 47 20.52 28.54 30.06
C GLU A 47 19.36 29.51 29.79
N GLY A 48 18.55 29.84 30.80
CA GLY A 48 17.50 30.85 30.67
C GLY A 48 18.05 32.26 30.35
N ILE A 49 19.18 32.62 30.96
CA ILE A 49 19.89 33.87 30.66
C ILE A 49 20.46 33.83 29.24
N LEU A 50 21.10 32.73 28.83
CA LEU A 50 21.63 32.58 27.48
C LEU A 50 20.54 32.68 26.42
N ALA A 51 19.39 32.02 26.61
CA ALA A 51 18.25 32.11 25.70
C ALA A 51 17.74 33.55 25.55
N SER A 52 17.72 34.32 26.65
CA SER A 52 17.33 35.74 26.62
C SER A 52 18.35 36.60 25.87
N ILE A 53 19.65 36.36 26.08
CA ILE A 53 20.75 37.08 25.41
C ILE A 53 20.78 36.75 23.91
N THR A 54 20.60 35.49 23.53
CA THR A 54 20.58 35.06 22.12
C THR A 54 19.47 35.78 21.35
N LYS A 55 18.29 36.00 21.96
CA LYS A 55 17.18 36.74 21.37
C LYS A 55 17.39 38.25 21.35
N ALA A 56 17.90 38.83 22.43
CA ALA A 56 18.07 40.29 22.55
C ALA A 56 19.29 40.82 21.79
N HIS A 57 20.37 40.05 21.70
CA HIS A 57 21.66 40.47 21.16
C HIS A 57 22.30 39.39 20.26
N PRO A 58 21.80 39.20 19.02
CA PRO A 58 22.29 38.17 18.11
C PRO A 58 23.76 38.32 17.71
N GLN A 59 24.35 39.51 17.84
CA GLN A 59 25.77 39.76 17.59
C GLN A 59 26.73 39.12 18.61
N TRP A 60 26.26 38.70 19.79
CA TRP A 60 27.12 38.17 20.86
C TRP A 60 27.41 36.66 20.77
N LYS A 61 27.39 36.09 19.56
CA LYS A 61 27.52 34.64 19.33
C LYS A 61 28.78 34.03 19.94
N GLN A 62 29.92 34.73 19.88
CA GLN A 62 31.18 34.24 20.45
C GLN A 62 31.13 34.10 21.98
N LEU A 63 30.47 35.05 22.67
CA LEU A 63 30.29 34.99 24.12
C LEU A 63 29.36 33.84 24.49
N VAL A 64 28.23 33.70 23.78
CA VAL A 64 27.29 32.59 23.97
C VAL A 64 28.00 31.25 23.77
N SER A 65 28.79 31.11 22.71
CA SER A 65 29.59 29.90 22.42
C SER A 65 30.62 29.59 23.52
N ALA A 66 31.28 30.60 24.08
CA ALA A 66 32.26 30.40 25.16
C ALA A 66 31.60 29.92 26.45
N VAL A 67 30.40 30.43 26.78
CA VAL A 67 29.61 29.93 27.92
C VAL A 67 29.10 28.53 27.65
N ASP A 68 28.61 28.27 26.43
CA ASP A 68 28.18 26.95 25.98
C ASP A 68 29.27 25.89 26.22
N HIS A 69 30.51 26.13 25.80
CA HIS A 69 31.62 25.21 26.06
C HIS A 69 31.85 24.91 27.56
N ARG A 70 31.62 25.89 28.45
CA ARG A 70 31.75 25.67 29.90
C ARG A 70 30.59 24.83 30.44
N VAL A 71 29.37 25.07 29.94
CA VAL A 71 28.20 24.25 30.25
C VAL A 71 28.40 22.82 29.74
N ASP A 72 28.96 22.62 28.55
CA ASP A 72 29.30 21.27 28.03
C ASP A 72 30.27 20.54 28.94
N ARG A 73 31.33 21.21 29.40
CA ARG A 73 32.29 20.62 30.35
C ARG A 73 31.62 20.26 31.67
N ALA A 74 30.69 21.06 32.16
CA ALA A 74 29.92 20.76 33.37
C ALA A 74 28.98 19.56 33.16
N LEU A 75 28.24 19.52 32.05
CA LEU A 75 27.33 18.41 31.71
C LEU A 75 28.09 17.09 31.49
N ALA A 76 29.27 17.13 30.88
CA ALA A 76 30.13 15.96 30.68
C ALA A 76 30.59 15.31 31.99
N ILE A 77 30.55 16.04 33.12
CA ILE A 77 30.87 15.52 34.45
C ILE A 77 29.57 15.14 35.19
N LEU A 78 28.58 16.02 35.20
CA LEU A 78 27.35 15.84 35.98
C LEU A 78 26.48 14.69 35.45
N ARG A 79 26.38 14.52 34.13
CA ARG A 79 25.52 13.48 33.55
C ARG A 79 26.01 12.06 33.88
N PRO A 80 27.27 11.67 33.63
CA PRO A 80 27.75 10.34 34.01
C PRO A 80 27.65 10.08 35.51
N GLN A 81 27.89 11.11 36.34
CA GLN A 81 27.79 10.97 37.79
C GLN A 81 26.34 10.71 38.24
N ALA A 82 25.38 11.49 37.75
CA ALA A 82 23.96 11.30 38.07
C ALA A 82 23.46 9.92 37.62
N ILE A 83 23.87 9.45 36.44
CA ILE A 83 23.54 8.10 35.94
C ILE A 83 24.13 7.02 36.85
N ALA A 84 25.40 7.15 37.24
CA ALA A 84 26.06 6.18 38.11
C ALA A 84 25.40 6.10 39.51
N GLU A 85 25.02 7.24 40.08
CA GLU A 85 24.32 7.32 41.36
C GLU A 85 22.92 6.72 41.27
N HIS A 86 22.19 6.99 40.19
CA HIS A 86 20.88 6.39 39.94
C HIS A 86 20.98 4.86 39.79
N ARG A 87 21.93 4.35 38.98
CA ARG A 87 22.19 2.90 38.82
C ARG A 87 22.56 2.22 40.15
N ALA A 88 23.39 2.87 40.96
CA ALA A 88 23.77 2.34 42.27
C ALA A 88 22.56 2.24 43.20
N LEU A 89 21.67 3.23 43.17
CA LEU A 89 20.41 3.21 43.92
C LEU A 89 19.48 2.08 43.41
N LEU A 90 19.27 1.96 42.10
CA LEU A 90 18.49 0.87 41.49
C LEU A 90 19.01 -0.50 41.92
N THR A 91 20.34 -0.69 41.90
CA THR A 91 20.97 -1.94 42.35
C THR A 91 20.68 -2.21 43.82
N SER A 92 20.71 -1.17 44.68
CA SER A 92 20.38 -1.31 46.11
C SER A 92 18.91 -1.67 46.37
N LEU A 93 18.02 -1.32 45.44
CA LEU A 93 16.60 -1.66 45.47
C LEU A 93 16.32 -3.06 44.90
N GLY A 94 17.33 -3.77 44.41
CA GLY A 94 17.17 -5.09 43.79
C GLY A 94 16.69 -5.04 42.35
N TRP A 95 16.88 -3.91 41.66
CA TRP A 95 16.64 -3.79 40.23
C TRP A 95 17.88 -4.20 39.41
N PRO A 96 17.74 -4.96 38.31
CA PRO A 96 16.51 -5.56 37.79
C PRO A 96 16.10 -6.83 38.56
N PRO A 97 14.80 -7.13 38.66
CA PRO A 97 14.32 -8.39 39.23
C PRO A 97 14.80 -9.60 38.39
N PRO A 98 15.02 -10.78 39.02
CA PRO A 98 15.51 -11.94 38.32
C PRO A 98 14.52 -12.43 37.26
N LEU A 99 15.02 -12.74 36.06
CA LEU A 99 14.19 -13.22 34.94
C LEU A 99 13.48 -14.56 35.20
N SER A 100 13.89 -15.31 36.25
CA SER A 100 13.20 -16.52 36.71
C SER A 100 11.85 -16.22 37.38
N ALA A 101 11.63 -15.02 37.92
CA ALA A 101 10.34 -14.61 38.48
C ALA A 101 9.23 -14.58 37.41
N PHE A 102 9.59 -14.51 36.13
CA PHE A 102 8.67 -14.56 35.00
C PHE A 102 8.32 -16.00 34.58
N THR A 103 8.83 -17.05 35.26
CA THR A 103 8.63 -18.45 34.84
C THR A 103 7.61 -19.23 35.68
N SER A 104 7.08 -18.67 36.78
CA SER A 104 6.09 -19.38 37.61
C SER A 104 4.68 -19.33 37.00
N SER A 105 4.43 -20.18 36.00
CA SER A 105 3.09 -20.65 35.68
C SER A 105 2.77 -21.82 36.61
N ASN A 106 2.13 -21.57 37.76
CA ASN A 106 1.36 -22.61 38.42
C ASN A 106 0.05 -22.02 38.93
N SER A 107 -1.01 -22.70 38.53
CA SER A 107 -2.42 -22.53 38.85
C SER A 107 -2.67 -22.12 40.29
N ASP A 108 -3.36 -20.99 40.48
CA ASP A 108 -4.67 -20.96 41.14
C ASP A 108 -5.37 -19.64 40.82
N ALA A 109 -6.59 -19.75 40.30
CA ALA A 109 -7.45 -18.64 39.93
C ALA A 109 -7.99 -17.98 41.21
N SER A 110 -7.45 -16.80 41.58
CA SER A 110 -8.19 -15.73 42.29
C SER A 110 -7.35 -14.52 42.73
N THR A 111 -6.03 -14.47 42.51
CA THR A 111 -5.25 -13.23 42.69
C THR A 111 -4.35 -12.99 41.48
N VAL A 112 -4.44 -11.81 40.88
CA VAL A 112 -3.58 -11.35 39.79
C VAL A 112 -2.15 -11.28 40.34
N ASN A 113 -1.40 -12.38 40.22
CA ASN A 113 -0.02 -12.48 40.70
C ASN A 113 0.89 -11.73 39.72
N GLN A 114 0.93 -10.40 39.87
CA GLN A 114 1.90 -9.52 39.21
C GLN A 114 3.31 -9.88 39.70
N VAL A 115 4.29 -9.90 38.79
CA VAL A 115 5.70 -9.99 39.17
C VAL A 115 5.98 -8.85 40.15
N PRO A 116 6.55 -9.11 41.34
CA PRO A 116 6.72 -8.06 42.35
C PRO A 116 7.69 -7.01 41.81
N ASN A 117 7.16 -5.85 41.41
CA ASN A 117 7.98 -4.71 41.02
C ASN A 117 8.68 -4.19 42.29
N PRO A 118 10.01 -4.32 42.42
CA PRO A 118 10.72 -3.94 43.64
C PRO A 118 10.59 -2.42 43.92
N LEU A 119 10.30 -1.62 42.89
CA LEU A 119 10.10 -0.18 43.00
C LEU A 119 8.77 0.20 43.68
N LEU A 120 7.77 -0.69 43.73
CA LEU A 120 6.52 -0.45 44.46
C LEU A 120 6.66 -0.67 45.97
N SER A 121 7.64 -1.47 46.38
CA SER A 121 7.88 -1.85 47.78
C SER A 121 8.88 -0.93 48.53
N MET A 122 9.18 0.26 47.98
CA MET A 122 10.17 1.17 48.56
C MET A 122 9.77 1.68 49.95
N GLN A 123 10.72 1.63 50.89
CA GLN A 123 10.59 2.33 52.18
C GLN A 123 10.60 3.85 51.97
N THR A 124 9.91 4.61 52.85
CA THR A 124 9.68 6.06 52.68
C THR A 124 10.96 6.88 52.45
N ASP A 125 12.06 6.57 53.16
CA ASP A 125 13.36 7.26 52.98
C ASP A 125 14.01 6.94 51.62
N LEU A 126 13.90 5.70 51.14
CA LEU A 126 14.42 5.30 49.83
C LEU A 126 13.58 5.87 48.67
N LYS A 127 12.26 6.01 48.87
CA LYS A 127 11.35 6.64 47.90
C LYS A 127 11.72 8.11 47.65
N LEU A 128 12.03 8.86 48.71
CA LEU A 128 12.49 10.25 48.59
C LEU A 128 13.80 10.32 47.80
N ARG A 129 14.80 9.51 48.16
CA ARG A 129 16.09 9.48 47.43
C ARG A 129 15.94 9.06 45.97
N TYR A 130 15.02 8.13 45.69
CA TYR A 130 14.70 7.74 44.33
C TYR A 130 14.11 8.91 43.54
N SER A 131 13.13 9.61 44.11
CA SER A 131 12.54 10.79 43.47
C SER A 131 13.57 11.90 43.23
N GLU A 132 14.48 12.15 44.16
CA GLU A 132 15.56 13.16 43.99
C GLU A 132 16.49 12.81 42.82
N ASN A 133 16.95 11.56 42.75
CA ASN A 133 17.80 11.09 41.65
C ASN A 133 17.05 11.08 40.31
N PHE A 134 15.76 10.71 40.34
CA PHE A 134 14.87 10.78 39.18
C PHE A 134 14.78 12.22 38.66
N PHE A 135 14.46 13.17 39.54
CA PHE A 135 14.39 14.58 39.18
C PHE A 135 15.74 15.12 38.69
N ALA A 136 16.86 14.74 39.29
CA ALA A 136 18.18 15.17 38.83
C ALA A 136 18.42 14.79 37.36
N LEU A 137 18.09 13.55 36.97
CA LEU A 137 18.22 13.07 35.59
C LEU A 137 17.25 13.75 34.64
N CYS A 138 15.95 13.82 34.99
CA CYS A 138 14.94 14.53 34.18
C CYS A 138 15.32 16.00 33.97
N ASN A 139 15.82 16.67 35.01
CA ASN A 139 16.24 18.06 34.96
C ASN A 139 17.47 18.29 34.07
N LEU A 140 18.40 17.34 34.04
CA LEU A 140 19.57 17.36 33.15
C LEU A 140 19.15 17.10 31.69
N GLN A 141 18.23 16.17 31.46
CA GLN A 141 17.68 15.88 30.14
C GLN A 141 16.94 17.10 29.58
N GLU A 142 16.07 17.73 30.36
CA GLU A 142 15.36 18.97 29.97
C GLU A 142 16.32 20.11 29.65
N LEU A 143 17.37 20.26 30.46
CA LEU A 143 18.41 21.26 30.20
C LEU A 143 19.10 21.00 28.86
N GLN A 144 19.45 19.74 28.56
CA GLN A 144 20.06 19.38 27.29
C GLN A 144 19.10 19.60 26.11
N ARG A 145 17.81 19.28 26.26
CA ARG A 145 16.79 19.50 25.23
C ARG A 145 16.63 20.98 24.91
N LYS A 146 16.39 21.83 25.92
CA LYS A 146 16.23 23.29 25.75
C LYS A 146 17.45 23.92 25.08
N ARG A 147 18.64 23.44 25.46
CA ARG A 147 19.90 23.89 24.88
C ARG A 147 20.04 23.52 23.41
N LYS A 148 19.72 22.28 23.04
CA LYS A 148 19.70 21.84 21.62
C LYS A 148 18.72 22.69 20.80
N VAL A 149 17.53 22.97 21.34
CA VAL A 149 16.55 23.85 20.68
C VAL A 149 17.12 25.24 20.41
N ARG A 150 17.77 25.86 21.41
CA ARG A 150 18.42 27.17 21.23
C ARG A 150 19.55 27.11 20.19
N GLN A 151 20.41 26.10 20.25
CA GLN A 151 21.56 25.98 19.36
C GLN A 151 21.17 25.73 17.90
N LEU A 152 20.02 25.09 17.68
CA LEU A 152 19.48 24.74 16.37
C LEU A 152 18.42 25.75 15.88
N GLU A 153 18.27 26.92 16.51
CA GLU A 153 17.37 27.97 16.04
C GLU A 153 17.68 28.36 14.57
N GLY A 154 16.79 27.98 13.64
CA GLY A 154 16.91 28.23 12.20
C GLY A 154 17.26 27.01 11.33
N HIS A 155 17.49 25.84 11.93
CA HIS A 155 17.63 24.54 11.24
C HIS A 155 16.49 23.60 11.67
N ASP A 156 16.27 22.54 10.90
CA ASP A 156 15.10 21.65 11.05
C ASP A 156 14.87 21.17 12.48
N ARG A 157 13.63 21.34 12.96
CA ARG A 157 13.26 21.15 14.37
C ARG A 157 12.88 19.72 14.70
N GLU A 158 12.50 18.91 13.72
CA GLU A 158 11.77 17.65 13.96
C GLU A 158 12.63 16.55 14.58
N VAL A 159 13.88 16.38 14.13
CA VAL A 159 14.76 15.30 14.61
C VAL A 159 15.29 15.54 16.05
N ALA A 160 15.13 16.76 16.58
CA ALA A 160 15.80 17.18 17.83
C ALA A 160 14.93 17.11 19.10
N LEU A 161 13.61 16.90 19.00
CA LEU A 161 12.68 17.32 20.07
C LEU A 161 12.26 16.26 21.09
N ARG A 162 12.30 14.96 20.78
CA ARG A 162 11.93 13.89 21.73
C ARG A 162 12.94 12.74 21.76
N GLN A 163 13.98 12.90 22.58
CA GLN A 163 14.91 11.81 22.90
C GLN A 163 14.29 10.86 23.92
N PRO A 164 14.65 9.56 23.92
CA PRO A 164 14.17 8.62 24.93
C PRO A 164 14.45 9.14 26.35
N LEU A 165 13.53 8.92 27.28
CA LEU A 165 13.72 9.30 28.68
C LEU A 165 14.90 8.52 29.27
N TRP A 166 15.97 9.23 29.66
CA TRP A 166 17.17 8.60 30.22
C TRP A 166 16.85 7.78 31.45
N VAL A 167 15.92 8.24 32.28
CA VAL A 167 15.55 7.50 33.50
C VAL A 167 14.92 6.14 33.17
N ILE A 168 14.15 6.05 32.09
CA ILE A 168 13.55 4.81 31.62
C ILE A 168 14.59 3.93 30.92
N GLU A 169 15.49 4.51 30.12
CA GLU A 169 16.63 3.77 29.56
C GLU A 169 17.46 3.11 30.66
N GLU A 170 17.70 3.80 31.77
CA GLU A 170 18.45 3.26 32.92
C GLU A 170 17.71 2.12 33.65
N LEU A 171 16.39 2.03 33.53
CA LEU A 171 15.60 0.91 34.03
C LEU A 171 15.62 -0.28 33.05
N VAL A 172 15.53 -0.01 31.74
CA VAL A 172 15.46 -1.05 30.71
C VAL A 172 16.83 -1.68 30.42
N ASN A 173 17.91 -0.91 30.44
CA ASN A 173 19.26 -1.40 30.11
C ASN A 173 19.69 -2.64 30.91
N PRO A 174 19.51 -2.70 32.24
CA PRO A 174 19.81 -3.91 33.02
C PRO A 174 18.95 -5.13 32.64
N LEU A 175 17.66 -4.92 32.33
CA LEU A 175 16.75 -5.99 31.87
C LEU A 175 17.17 -6.51 30.50
N SER A 176 17.53 -5.62 29.58
CA SER A 176 18.08 -5.95 28.27
C SER A 176 19.32 -6.83 28.40
N LEU A 177 20.30 -6.41 29.21
CA LEU A 177 21.55 -7.15 29.43
C LEU A 177 21.32 -8.53 30.07
N ALA A 178 20.36 -8.64 31.00
CA ALA A 178 19.98 -9.92 31.58
C ALA A 178 19.34 -10.84 30.51
N SER A 179 18.49 -10.28 29.65
CA SER A 179 17.76 -11.01 28.62
C SER A 179 18.68 -11.50 27.48
N GLN A 180 19.70 -10.71 27.11
CA GLN A 180 20.68 -11.06 26.09
C GLN A 180 21.41 -12.38 26.35
N ARG A 181 21.60 -12.78 27.62
CA ARG A 181 22.19 -14.08 27.99
C ARG A 181 21.32 -15.28 27.60
N HIS A 182 20.01 -15.05 27.49
CA HIS A 182 19.06 -16.03 27.00
C HIS A 182 18.95 -15.95 25.48
N PHE A 183 18.93 -14.74 24.91
CA PHE A 183 18.80 -14.53 23.47
C PHE A 183 19.92 -15.20 22.67
N SER A 184 21.17 -15.18 23.17
CA SER A 184 22.29 -15.86 22.51
C SER A 184 22.12 -17.37 22.38
N LYS A 185 21.21 -17.99 23.14
CA LYS A 185 20.86 -19.42 23.05
C LYS A 185 19.66 -19.68 22.14
N TRP A 186 18.97 -18.63 21.69
CA TRP A 186 17.72 -18.68 20.95
C TRP A 186 17.83 -17.98 19.60
N ILE A 187 19.04 -17.87 19.04
CA ILE A 187 19.26 -17.25 17.72
C ILE A 187 18.42 -17.95 16.65
N ASP A 188 18.33 -19.28 16.71
CA ASP A 188 17.51 -20.12 15.82
C ASP A 188 16.02 -20.16 16.22
N LYS A 189 15.63 -19.50 17.32
CA LYS A 189 14.27 -19.51 17.89
C LYS A 189 13.81 -18.10 18.29
N PRO A 190 13.69 -17.17 17.32
CA PRO A 190 13.32 -15.78 17.59
C PRO A 190 11.97 -15.65 18.29
N GLU A 191 11.06 -16.61 18.18
CA GLU A 191 9.76 -16.63 18.87
C GLU A 191 9.90 -16.51 20.40
N PHE A 192 10.95 -17.11 20.99
CA PHE A 192 11.20 -17.00 22.43
C PHE A 192 11.73 -15.62 22.82
N ILE A 193 12.51 -14.98 21.93
CA ILE A 193 13.02 -13.62 22.12
C ILE A 193 11.84 -12.63 22.17
N PHE A 194 10.99 -12.64 21.14
CA PHE A 194 9.80 -11.77 21.09
C PHE A 194 8.85 -12.01 22.26
N THR A 195 8.62 -13.28 22.62
CA THR A 195 7.74 -13.64 23.74
C THR A 195 8.28 -13.11 25.08
N LEU A 196 9.59 -13.24 25.33
CA LEU A 196 10.20 -12.75 26.57
C LEU A 196 10.12 -11.22 26.65
N VAL A 197 10.48 -10.51 25.58
CA VAL A 197 10.42 -9.04 25.54
C VAL A 197 8.99 -8.55 25.73
N TYR A 198 8.02 -9.14 25.02
CA TYR A 198 6.61 -8.79 25.17
C TYR A 198 6.13 -8.99 26.61
N LYS A 199 6.49 -10.14 27.21
CA LYS A 199 6.12 -10.46 28.59
C LYS A 199 6.67 -9.45 29.58
N ILE A 200 7.97 -9.14 29.52
CA ILE A 200 8.60 -8.15 30.40
C ILE A 200 7.92 -6.78 30.22
N THR A 201 7.68 -6.38 28.97
CA THR A 201 7.05 -5.09 28.65
C THR A 201 5.66 -5.00 29.29
N ARG A 202 4.79 -5.99 29.02
CA ARG A 202 3.43 -6.08 29.54
C ARG A 202 3.38 -6.16 31.06
N ASP A 203 4.23 -6.98 31.68
CA ASP A 203 4.14 -7.25 33.12
C ASP A 203 4.55 -6.02 33.97
N PHE A 204 5.34 -5.08 33.41
CA PHE A 204 5.74 -3.86 34.11
C PHE A 204 5.02 -2.59 33.68
N VAL A 205 4.45 -2.53 32.48
CA VAL A 205 3.97 -1.27 31.88
C VAL A 205 3.02 -0.50 32.79
N ASP A 206 2.02 -1.16 33.38
CA ASP A 206 1.03 -0.51 34.25
C ASP A 206 1.68 -0.01 35.55
N SER A 207 2.52 -0.86 36.17
CA SER A 207 3.20 -0.49 37.42
C SER A 207 4.21 0.65 37.24
N MET A 208 4.85 0.73 36.08
CA MET A 208 5.81 1.80 35.75
C MET A 208 5.08 3.09 35.44
N ASP A 209 3.95 3.02 34.75
CA ASP A 209 3.10 4.17 34.47
C ASP A 209 2.55 4.78 35.76
N GLU A 210 1.96 3.97 36.64
CA GLU A 210 1.43 4.42 37.94
C GLU A 210 2.50 5.04 38.85
N LEU A 211 3.72 4.49 38.84
CA LEU A 211 4.81 4.95 39.70
C LEU A 211 5.53 6.18 39.15
N LEU A 212 5.82 6.19 37.85
CA LEU A 212 6.75 7.15 37.23
C LEU A 212 6.03 8.33 36.59
N GLN A 213 4.80 8.17 36.08
CA GLN A 213 4.07 9.27 35.44
C GLN A 213 3.93 10.50 36.35
N PRO A 214 3.56 10.36 37.66
CA PRO A 214 3.50 11.51 38.56
C PRO A 214 4.85 12.24 38.73
N LEU A 215 5.96 11.50 38.68
CA LEU A 215 7.31 12.08 38.78
C LEU A 215 7.72 12.77 37.48
N VAL A 216 7.32 12.25 36.32
CA VAL A 216 7.54 12.92 35.02
C VAL A 216 6.73 14.21 34.94
N ASP A 217 5.48 14.19 35.41
CA ASP A 217 4.61 15.36 35.46
C ASP A 217 5.19 16.43 36.40
N GLU A 218 5.64 16.04 37.60
CA GLU A 218 6.30 16.95 38.55
C GLU A 218 7.62 17.51 38.01
N ALA A 219 8.35 16.73 37.19
CA ALA A 219 9.56 17.18 36.50
C ALA A 219 9.29 18.16 35.34
N MET A 220 8.01 18.42 34.99
CA MET A 220 7.57 19.30 33.90
C MET A 220 8.09 18.88 32.51
N LEU A 221 8.21 17.57 32.28
CA LEU A 221 8.56 16.96 31.00
C LEU A 221 7.32 16.88 30.08
N LEU A 222 6.87 18.02 29.57
CA LEU A 222 5.65 18.10 28.75
C LEU A 222 5.74 17.21 27.50
N GLY A 223 4.73 16.36 27.30
CA GLY A 223 4.58 15.50 26.12
C GLY A 223 5.20 14.12 26.26
N TYR A 224 5.80 13.77 27.39
CA TYR A 224 6.28 12.42 27.66
C TYR A 224 5.23 11.56 28.38
N SER A 225 4.99 10.37 27.86
CA SER A 225 4.17 9.32 28.47
C SER A 225 5.09 8.20 28.97
N CYS A 226 5.02 7.87 30.26
CA CYS A 226 5.85 6.81 30.85
C CYS A 226 5.56 5.46 30.22
N ARG A 227 4.29 5.16 29.94
CA ARG A 227 3.88 3.95 29.22
C ARG A 227 4.54 3.87 27.84
N GLU A 228 4.43 4.93 27.03
CA GLU A 228 5.00 4.95 25.67
C GLU A 228 6.52 4.81 25.70
N GLU A 229 7.19 5.56 26.59
CA GLU A 229 8.64 5.54 26.71
C GLU A 229 9.16 4.20 27.25
N TRP A 230 8.44 3.56 28.18
CA TRP A 230 8.75 2.21 28.65
C TRP A 230 8.67 1.19 27.50
N ILE A 231 7.57 1.22 26.76
CA ILE A 231 7.35 0.34 25.61
C ILE A 231 8.43 0.61 24.55
N SER A 232 8.65 1.86 24.18
CA SER A 232 9.64 2.25 23.18
C SER A 232 11.06 1.83 23.59
N ALA A 233 11.46 2.01 24.86
CA ALA A 233 12.76 1.59 25.33
C ALA A 233 12.95 0.06 25.27
N MET A 234 11.92 -0.72 25.61
CA MET A 234 11.94 -2.18 25.47
C MET A 234 12.03 -2.63 24.02
N VAL A 235 11.25 -2.01 23.11
CA VAL A 235 11.28 -2.29 21.68
C VAL A 235 12.64 -1.90 21.08
N THR A 236 13.19 -0.74 21.45
CA THR A 236 14.51 -0.26 21.00
C THR A 236 15.63 -1.20 21.45
N SER A 237 15.55 -1.73 22.67
CA SER A 237 16.49 -2.76 23.16
C SER A 237 16.43 -4.03 22.29
N LEU A 238 15.22 -4.49 21.94
CA LEU A 238 15.02 -5.64 21.07
C LEU A 238 15.55 -5.39 19.66
N THR A 239 15.18 -4.28 19.02
CA THR A 239 15.64 -3.95 17.65
C THR A 239 17.15 -3.79 17.59
N THR A 240 17.76 -3.18 18.62
CA THR A 240 19.22 -3.07 18.74
C THR A 240 19.89 -4.45 18.80
N TYR A 241 19.31 -5.41 19.52
CA TYR A 241 19.83 -6.78 19.56
C TYR A 241 19.63 -7.50 18.22
N MET A 242 18.45 -7.38 17.63
CA MET A 242 18.14 -7.98 16.33
C MET A 242 19.05 -7.48 15.22
N ALA A 243 19.31 -6.17 15.15
CA ALA A 243 20.21 -5.56 14.18
C ALA A 243 21.67 -6.04 14.32
N LYS A 244 22.10 -6.37 15.54
CA LYS A 244 23.48 -6.77 15.82
C LYS A 244 23.73 -8.26 15.63
N GLU A 245 22.78 -9.11 16.01
CA GLU A 245 23.02 -10.56 16.13
C GLU A 245 22.10 -11.39 15.23
N ILE A 246 20.81 -11.04 15.13
CA ILE A 246 19.82 -11.87 14.42
C ILE A 246 19.87 -11.61 12.90
N PHE A 247 19.66 -10.38 12.46
CA PHE A 247 19.66 -10.03 11.03
C PHE A 247 20.95 -10.42 10.32
N PRO A 248 22.16 -10.12 10.85
CA PRO A 248 23.40 -10.56 10.23
C PRO A 248 23.50 -12.09 10.04
N SER A 249 23.01 -12.89 10.99
CA SER A 249 23.00 -14.35 10.90
C SER A 249 22.08 -14.86 9.78
N TYR A 250 20.90 -14.23 9.62
CA TYR A 250 19.96 -14.61 8.55
C TYR A 250 20.49 -14.19 7.18
N ILE A 251 21.14 -13.01 7.09
CA ILE A 251 21.76 -12.53 5.85
C ILE A 251 22.90 -13.46 5.43
N SER A 252 23.77 -13.88 6.36
CA SER A 252 24.84 -14.83 6.01
C SER A 252 24.29 -16.17 5.51
N GLN A 253 23.17 -16.64 6.05
CA GLN A 253 22.51 -17.87 5.57
C GLN A 253 21.94 -17.68 4.15
N LEU A 254 21.35 -16.51 3.85
CA LEU A 254 20.86 -16.19 2.51
C LEU A 254 22.01 -16.12 1.49
N ASP A 255 23.14 -15.52 1.86
CA ASP A 255 24.34 -15.44 1.01
C ASP A 255 24.92 -16.83 0.72
N GLU A 256 25.01 -17.71 1.73
CA GLU A 256 25.50 -19.09 1.57
C GLU A 256 24.56 -19.95 0.71
N GLU A 257 23.24 -19.81 0.87
CA GLU A 257 22.25 -20.52 0.04
C GLU A 257 22.25 -20.06 -1.41
N SER A 258 22.50 -18.77 -1.67
CA SER A 258 22.63 -18.22 -3.02
C SER A 258 23.77 -18.89 -3.81
N ALA A 259 24.85 -19.29 -3.13
CA ALA A 259 25.99 -19.96 -3.74
C ALA A 259 25.77 -21.47 -3.98
N THR A 260 24.87 -22.10 -3.22
CA THR A 260 24.65 -23.57 -3.23
C THR A 260 23.40 -24.00 -4.02
N GLY A 261 22.57 -23.05 -4.48
CA GLY A 261 21.45 -23.29 -5.39
C GLY A 261 20.22 -23.96 -4.74
N THR A 262 20.18 -24.10 -3.42
CA THR A 262 19.04 -24.68 -2.67
C THR A 262 18.30 -23.57 -1.92
N GLN A 263 17.62 -22.72 -2.66
CA GLN A 263 17.23 -21.35 -2.26
C GLN A 263 16.06 -21.21 -1.25
N SER A 264 15.50 -22.30 -0.72
CA SER A 264 14.16 -22.26 -0.09
C SER A 264 14.14 -22.09 1.43
N SER A 265 15.16 -22.57 2.18
CA SER A 265 15.06 -22.66 3.64
C SER A 265 15.34 -21.32 4.34
N ALA A 266 16.38 -20.59 3.93
CA ALA A 266 16.69 -19.28 4.51
C ALA A 266 15.62 -18.23 4.16
N ARG A 267 15.08 -18.27 2.93
CA ARG A 267 13.97 -17.39 2.50
C ARG A 267 12.71 -17.58 3.35
N ILE A 268 12.31 -18.84 3.61
CA ILE A 268 11.18 -19.15 4.50
C ILE A 268 11.44 -18.65 5.92
N SER A 269 12.66 -18.86 6.43
CA SER A 269 13.05 -18.42 7.78
C SER A 269 13.01 -16.90 7.91
N TRP A 270 13.45 -16.17 6.87
CA TRP A 270 13.34 -14.71 6.80
C TRP A 270 11.88 -14.25 6.85
N LEU A 271 11.01 -14.80 6.00
CA LEU A 271 9.58 -14.44 5.98
C LEU A 271 8.90 -14.74 7.32
N HIS A 272 9.27 -15.84 7.98
CA HIS A 272 8.80 -16.19 9.31
C HIS A 272 9.27 -15.17 10.38
N LEU A 273 10.53 -14.70 10.31
CA LEU A 273 11.02 -13.65 11.19
C LEU A 273 10.18 -12.37 11.04
N ILE A 274 9.87 -11.98 9.80
CA ILE A 274 8.99 -10.83 9.52
C ILE A 274 7.58 -11.06 10.11
N ASP A 275 7.00 -12.26 9.97
CA ASP A 275 5.71 -12.59 10.59
C ASP A 275 5.73 -12.40 12.11
N LEU A 276 6.79 -12.85 12.76
CA LEU A 276 6.97 -12.69 14.20
C LEU A 276 7.09 -11.21 14.59
N MET A 277 7.80 -10.40 13.79
CA MET A 277 7.89 -8.95 14.00
C MET A 277 6.53 -8.27 13.87
N ILE A 278 5.77 -8.57 12.81
CA ILE A 278 4.42 -8.01 12.59
C ILE A 278 3.48 -8.42 13.73
N ALA A 279 3.51 -9.68 14.15
CA ALA A 279 2.68 -10.18 15.24
C ALA A 279 3.06 -9.54 16.59
N PHE A 280 4.35 -9.35 16.85
CA PHE A 280 4.84 -8.66 18.03
C PHE A 280 4.38 -7.20 18.05
N ASP A 281 4.54 -6.48 16.94
CA ASP A 281 4.12 -5.07 16.82
C ASP A 281 2.62 -4.90 17.01
N LYS A 282 1.78 -5.79 16.45
CA LYS A 282 0.32 -5.79 16.67
C LYS A 282 -0.01 -5.92 18.17
N ARG A 283 0.71 -6.78 18.90
CA ARG A 283 0.53 -6.94 20.35
C ARG A 283 1.02 -5.72 21.15
N ILE A 284 2.12 -5.09 20.73
CA ILE A 284 2.64 -3.87 21.36
C ILE A 284 1.67 -2.69 21.14
N LYS A 285 1.15 -2.50 19.93
CA LYS A 285 0.15 -1.46 19.62
C LYS A 285 -1.08 -1.58 20.53
N SER A 286 -1.60 -2.78 20.69
CA SER A 286 -2.72 -3.04 21.63
C SER A 286 -2.40 -2.66 23.08
N LEU A 287 -1.16 -2.83 23.55
CA LEU A 287 -0.77 -2.40 24.90
C LEU A 287 -0.79 -0.87 25.07
N VAL A 288 -0.49 -0.13 24.00
CA VAL A 288 -0.56 1.34 24.00
C VAL A 288 -2.02 1.80 23.96
N GLU A 289 -2.84 1.23 23.07
CA GLU A 289 -4.26 1.59 22.89
C GLU A 289 -5.11 1.37 24.16
N ASN A 290 -4.78 0.36 24.97
CA ASN A 290 -5.46 0.07 26.24
C ASN A 290 -5.37 1.22 27.27
N SER A 291 -4.51 2.22 27.05
CA SER A 291 -4.39 3.40 27.90
C SER A 291 -5.39 4.51 27.59
N GLY A 292 -6.25 4.34 26.57
CA GLY A 292 -7.22 5.36 26.14
C GLY A 292 -6.60 6.46 25.26
N VAL A 293 -5.30 6.38 24.96
CA VAL A 293 -4.65 7.19 23.94
C VAL A 293 -4.97 6.60 22.57
N LEU A 294 -5.81 7.28 21.81
CA LEU A 294 -6.07 6.94 20.42
C LEU A 294 -4.88 7.48 19.61
N LEU A 295 -3.96 6.60 19.21
CA LEU A 295 -2.86 6.95 18.31
C LEU A 295 -3.49 7.52 17.04
N SER A 296 -3.30 8.82 16.82
CA SER A 296 -3.85 9.48 15.65
C SER A 296 -3.01 9.10 14.42
N PHE A 297 -3.59 9.24 13.23
CA PHE A 297 -2.94 8.93 11.95
C PHE A 297 -1.69 9.80 11.66
N ASP A 298 -1.42 10.84 12.47
CA ASP A 298 -0.34 11.82 12.27
C ASP A 298 0.89 11.55 13.18
N ASP A 299 0.90 10.44 13.92
CA ASP A 299 1.94 10.08 14.90
C ASP A 299 2.98 9.09 14.35
N ASP A 300 3.48 9.30 13.13
CA ASP A 300 4.51 8.45 12.50
C ASP A 300 5.78 8.31 13.39
N ASP A 301 6.12 9.33 14.18
CA ASP A 301 7.23 9.31 15.15
C ASP A 301 6.97 8.33 16.31
N ILE A 302 5.73 8.26 16.82
CA ILE A 302 5.36 7.32 17.89
C ILE A 302 5.29 5.91 17.33
N MET A 303 4.69 5.72 16.15
CA MET A 303 4.62 4.42 15.49
C MET A 303 6.01 3.85 15.20
N GLN A 304 6.97 4.68 14.80
CA GLN A 304 8.36 4.27 14.63
C GLN A 304 8.99 3.83 15.95
N LYS A 305 8.75 4.55 17.04
CA LYS A 305 9.36 4.28 18.36
C LYS A 305 8.91 2.98 19.02
N ILE A 306 7.71 2.49 18.70
CA ILE A 306 7.13 1.29 19.30
C ILE A 306 7.11 0.08 18.34
N SER A 307 7.62 0.24 17.11
CA SER A 307 7.63 -0.81 16.09
C SER A 307 9.00 -1.49 16.00
N SER A 308 9.01 -2.82 15.98
CA SER A 308 10.23 -3.58 15.70
C SER A 308 10.67 -3.47 14.23
N LEU A 309 9.73 -3.18 13.33
CA LEU A 309 9.99 -2.92 11.90
C LEU A 309 10.69 -1.58 11.64
N ALA A 310 10.86 -0.73 12.65
CA ALA A 310 11.66 0.49 12.55
C ALA A 310 13.13 0.24 12.20
N ILE A 311 13.60 -1.01 12.36
CA ILE A 311 14.92 -1.44 11.89
C ILE A 311 15.16 -1.15 10.40
N PHE A 312 14.10 -1.18 9.59
CA PHE A 312 14.14 -0.87 8.16
C PHE A 312 14.29 0.63 7.87
N CYS A 313 14.00 1.50 8.84
CA CYS A 313 14.29 2.93 8.72
C CYS A 313 15.80 3.19 8.70
N ASP A 314 16.56 2.46 9.52
CA ASP A 314 18.02 2.60 9.61
C ASP A 314 18.75 1.79 8.52
N ARG A 315 18.14 0.71 8.05
CA ARG A 315 18.68 -0.22 7.05
C ARG A 315 17.71 -0.42 5.88
N PRO A 316 17.66 0.54 4.93
CA PRO A 316 16.79 0.43 3.76
C PRO A 316 17.19 -0.71 2.82
N ASP A 317 18.45 -1.17 2.89
CA ASP A 317 18.97 -2.34 2.18
C ASP A 317 18.29 -3.64 2.64
N TRP A 318 17.94 -3.76 3.93
CA TRP A 318 17.22 -4.93 4.44
C TRP A 318 15.75 -4.94 4.04
N LEU A 319 15.16 -3.76 3.82
CA LEU A 319 13.82 -3.64 3.26
C LEU A 319 13.80 -4.11 1.80
N ASP A 320 14.83 -3.73 1.02
CA ASP A 320 14.98 -4.17 -0.37
C ASP A 320 15.13 -5.69 -0.46
N LEU A 321 15.93 -6.29 0.44
CA LEU A 321 16.06 -7.74 0.55
C LEU A 321 14.75 -8.43 0.92
N TRP A 322 13.98 -7.88 1.87
CA TRP A 322 12.66 -8.43 2.18
C TRP A 322 11.73 -8.33 0.97
N ALA A 323 11.69 -7.20 0.28
CA ALA A 323 10.87 -7.02 -0.91
C ALA A 323 11.22 -8.04 -2.01
N GLU A 324 12.50 -8.29 -2.25
CA GLU A 324 12.95 -9.31 -3.22
C GLU A 324 12.47 -10.72 -2.84
N ILE A 325 12.67 -11.12 -1.58
CA ILE A 325 12.25 -12.44 -1.09
C ILE A 325 10.72 -12.61 -1.17
N GLU A 326 9.97 -11.58 -0.80
CA GLU A 326 8.50 -11.57 -0.85
C GLU A 326 7.99 -11.65 -2.29
N LEU A 327 8.63 -10.92 -3.21
CA LEU A 327 8.28 -10.95 -4.62
C LEU A 327 8.54 -12.34 -5.22
N ASP A 328 9.73 -12.90 -4.98
CA ASP A 328 10.09 -14.24 -5.47
C ASP A 328 9.12 -15.31 -4.98
N ASP A 329 8.80 -15.32 -3.68
CA ASP A 329 7.83 -16.27 -3.09
C ASP A 329 6.42 -16.12 -3.69
N ALA A 330 5.96 -14.88 -3.91
CA ALA A 330 4.68 -14.62 -4.55
C ALA A 330 4.66 -15.07 -6.02
N LEU A 331 5.72 -14.77 -6.77
CA LEU A 331 5.84 -15.15 -8.18
C LEU A 331 5.97 -16.67 -8.37
N ASP A 332 6.72 -17.36 -7.51
CA ASP A 332 6.85 -18.82 -7.55
C ASP A 332 5.51 -19.52 -7.31
N LYS A 333 4.70 -19.02 -6.37
CA LYS A 333 3.34 -19.51 -6.13
C LYS A 333 2.42 -19.23 -7.31
N LEU A 334 2.45 -18.00 -7.85
CA LEU A 334 1.63 -17.60 -8.99
C LEU A 334 2.00 -18.35 -10.28
N LYS A 335 3.27 -18.70 -10.48
CA LYS A 335 3.73 -19.46 -11.64
C LYS A 335 3.02 -20.81 -11.78
N LEU A 336 2.78 -21.49 -10.66
CA LEU A 336 2.03 -22.75 -10.64
C LEU A 336 0.56 -22.56 -11.03
N ASP A 337 -0.04 -21.47 -10.56
CA ASP A 337 -1.43 -21.13 -10.90
C ASP A 337 -1.59 -20.73 -12.38
N ILE A 338 -0.64 -19.94 -12.92
CA ILE A 338 -0.64 -19.51 -14.33
C ILE A 338 -0.56 -20.72 -15.28
N GLN A 339 0.27 -21.71 -14.96
CA GLN A 339 0.44 -22.91 -15.78
C GLN A 339 -0.77 -23.85 -15.75
N ASN A 340 -1.65 -23.70 -14.75
CA ASN A 340 -2.82 -24.57 -14.61
C ASN A 340 -4.03 -23.99 -15.34
N GLU A 341 -4.37 -24.58 -16.48
CA GLU A 341 -5.48 -24.15 -17.34
C GLU A 341 -6.84 -24.08 -16.62
N ASN A 342 -7.04 -24.85 -15.55
CA ASN A 342 -8.27 -24.79 -14.76
C ASN A 342 -8.52 -23.41 -14.12
N TYR A 343 -7.46 -22.67 -13.79
CA TYR A 343 -7.59 -21.33 -13.20
C TYR A 343 -8.05 -20.29 -14.22
N TRP A 344 -7.86 -20.55 -15.51
CA TRP A 344 -8.30 -19.70 -16.61
C TRP A 344 -9.74 -19.98 -17.02
N VAL A 345 -10.20 -21.23 -16.92
CA VAL A 345 -11.54 -21.63 -17.37
C VAL A 345 -12.60 -21.48 -16.27
N LYS A 346 -12.26 -21.78 -15.02
CA LYS A 346 -13.21 -21.68 -13.91
C LYS A 346 -13.47 -20.21 -13.59
N LYS A 347 -14.75 -19.85 -13.48
CA LYS A 347 -15.18 -18.51 -13.06
C LYS A 347 -15.10 -18.38 -11.55
N VAL A 348 -14.83 -17.17 -11.08
CA VAL A 348 -15.02 -16.82 -9.67
C VAL A 348 -16.51 -16.93 -9.35
N GLU A 349 -16.89 -17.84 -8.46
CA GLU A 349 -18.26 -17.88 -7.93
C GLU A 349 -18.46 -16.61 -7.08
N GLY A 350 -19.28 -15.69 -7.59
CA GLY A 350 -19.61 -14.47 -6.89
C GLY A 350 -20.42 -14.77 -5.63
N ALA A 351 -19.92 -14.31 -4.48
CA ALA A 351 -20.75 -14.08 -3.31
C ALA A 351 -21.93 -13.19 -3.72
N VAL A 352 -23.14 -13.69 -3.48
CA VAL A 352 -24.46 -13.17 -3.90
C VAL A 352 -24.82 -11.90 -3.12
N LEU A 353 -23.97 -10.88 -3.11
CA LEU A 353 -24.17 -9.65 -2.33
C LEU A 353 -23.94 -8.39 -3.18
N SER A 354 -24.65 -8.28 -4.30
CA SER A 354 -25.39 -7.06 -4.66
C SER A 354 -26.05 -7.25 -6.03
N SER A 355 -27.30 -6.84 -6.18
CA SER A 355 -28.09 -6.94 -7.41
C SER A 355 -27.67 -5.96 -8.52
N TYR A 356 -26.45 -5.40 -8.44
CA TYR A 356 -25.94 -4.35 -9.32
C TYR A 356 -24.49 -4.58 -9.80
N THR A 357 -23.79 -5.63 -9.34
CA THR A 357 -22.45 -5.92 -9.85
C THR A 357 -22.52 -6.49 -11.26
N ASP A 358 -21.83 -5.84 -12.19
CA ASP A 358 -21.56 -6.40 -13.51
C ASP A 358 -21.06 -7.83 -13.36
N ASP A 359 -21.65 -8.78 -14.10
CA ASP A 359 -21.10 -10.12 -14.23
C ASP A 359 -19.80 -10.01 -15.03
N TYR A 360 -18.70 -9.73 -14.34
CA TYR A 360 -17.37 -9.59 -14.93
C TYR A 360 -16.89 -10.89 -15.59
N LYS A 361 -17.55 -12.04 -15.36
CA LYS A 361 -17.17 -13.36 -15.88
C LYS A 361 -15.67 -13.65 -15.68
N SER A 362 -15.11 -13.20 -14.56
CA SER A 362 -13.67 -13.23 -14.31
C SER A 362 -13.16 -14.64 -13.98
N PRO A 363 -12.00 -15.06 -14.51
CA PRO A 363 -11.38 -16.35 -14.17
C PRO A 363 -10.74 -16.37 -12.77
N LEU A 364 -10.57 -17.57 -12.20
CA LEU A 364 -9.95 -17.75 -10.88
C LEU A 364 -8.52 -17.19 -10.78
N ILE A 365 -7.77 -17.13 -11.88
CA ILE A 365 -6.41 -16.60 -11.90
C ILE A 365 -6.35 -15.14 -11.41
N SER A 366 -7.33 -14.29 -11.78
CA SER A 366 -7.40 -12.91 -11.31
C SER A 366 -7.51 -12.83 -9.79
N ASN A 367 -8.34 -13.69 -9.19
CA ASN A 367 -8.47 -13.77 -7.74
C ASN A 367 -7.19 -14.30 -7.07
N SER A 368 -6.42 -15.17 -7.74
CA SER A 368 -5.13 -15.60 -7.19
C SER A 368 -4.14 -14.46 -7.08
N PHE A 369 -3.97 -13.69 -8.16
CA PHE A 369 -3.13 -12.49 -8.14
C PHE A 369 -3.59 -11.46 -7.10
N LEU A 370 -4.90 -11.18 -7.03
CA LEU A 370 -5.46 -10.25 -6.04
C LEU A 370 -5.21 -10.72 -4.60
N ARG A 371 -5.31 -12.03 -4.33
CA ARG A 371 -5.04 -12.58 -2.99
C ARG A 371 -3.58 -12.38 -2.58
N HIS A 372 -2.65 -12.64 -3.49
CA HIS A 372 -1.23 -12.42 -3.24
C HIS A 372 -0.93 -10.93 -3.05
N LEU A 373 -1.49 -10.07 -3.91
CA LEU A 373 -1.35 -8.62 -3.78
C LEU A 373 -1.93 -8.10 -2.46
N ALA A 374 -3.12 -8.57 -2.06
CA ALA A 374 -3.74 -8.22 -0.77
C ALA A 374 -2.88 -8.65 0.42
N SER A 375 -2.28 -9.84 0.37
CA SER A 375 -1.35 -10.33 1.40
C SER A 375 -0.13 -9.41 1.53
N VAL A 376 0.48 -9.01 0.41
CA VAL A 376 1.61 -8.08 0.39
C VAL A 376 1.20 -6.70 0.93
N ILE A 377 0.01 -6.20 0.57
CA ILE A 377 -0.51 -4.93 1.08
C ILE A 377 -0.75 -4.99 2.59
N ASP A 378 -1.32 -6.09 3.12
CA ASP A 378 -1.53 -6.26 4.57
C ASP A 378 -0.21 -6.25 5.35
N ARG A 379 0.82 -6.91 4.82
CA ARG A 379 2.18 -6.88 5.39
C ARG A 379 2.78 -5.48 5.30
N CYS A 380 2.58 -4.79 4.19
CA CYS A 380 3.08 -3.42 4.00
C CYS A 380 2.48 -2.44 5.03
N ARG A 381 1.19 -2.56 5.36
CA ARG A 381 0.53 -1.72 6.38
C ARG A 381 1.20 -1.76 7.76
N SER A 382 1.95 -2.82 8.04
CA SER A 382 2.69 -2.95 9.31
C SER A 382 3.90 -2.01 9.41
N LEU A 383 4.47 -1.56 8.29
CA LEU A 383 5.63 -0.68 8.26
C LEU A 383 5.33 0.66 8.93
N PRO A 384 6.27 1.22 9.71
CA PRO A 384 5.98 2.39 10.55
C PRO A 384 5.90 3.71 9.77
N ARG A 385 6.58 3.84 8.62
CA ARG A 385 6.62 5.09 7.84
C ARG A 385 5.94 4.94 6.48
N VAL A 386 5.21 5.98 6.05
CA VAL A 386 4.57 6.05 4.73
C VAL A 386 5.58 5.89 3.58
N SER A 387 6.77 6.48 3.70
CA SER A 387 7.82 6.36 2.67
C SER A 387 8.32 4.91 2.48
N LEU A 388 8.46 4.14 3.57
CA LEU A 388 8.83 2.73 3.50
C LEU A 388 7.69 1.88 2.91
N ARG A 389 6.43 2.18 3.26
CA ARG A 389 5.25 1.52 2.68
C ARG A 389 5.19 1.71 1.17
N SER A 390 5.38 2.95 0.71
CA SER A 390 5.42 3.31 -0.71
C SER A 390 6.57 2.59 -1.43
N LYS A 391 7.79 2.64 -0.88
CA LYS A 391 8.95 1.94 -1.45
C LYS A 391 8.69 0.43 -1.58
N PHE A 392 8.18 -0.20 -0.53
CA PHE A 392 7.90 -1.64 -0.51
C PHE A 392 6.83 -2.04 -1.56
N LEU A 393 5.73 -1.30 -1.65
CA LEU A 393 4.68 -1.59 -2.66
C LEU A 393 5.17 -1.38 -4.10
N ARG A 394 6.06 -0.41 -4.33
CA ARG A 394 6.69 -0.26 -5.64
C ARG A 394 7.62 -1.41 -5.98
N SER A 395 8.33 -1.96 -5.00
CA SER A 395 9.24 -3.09 -5.20
C SER A 395 8.53 -4.44 -5.33
N VAL A 396 7.35 -4.63 -4.72
CA VAL A 396 6.65 -5.93 -4.73
C VAL A 396 5.29 -5.87 -5.42
N GLY A 397 4.44 -4.90 -5.05
CA GLY A 397 3.08 -4.77 -5.58
C GLY A 397 3.04 -4.50 -7.08
N LEU A 398 3.83 -3.53 -7.56
CA LEU A 398 3.89 -3.21 -8.99
C LEU A 398 4.38 -4.38 -9.86
N PRO A 399 5.47 -5.10 -9.51
CA PRO A 399 5.88 -6.29 -10.25
C PRO A 399 4.83 -7.41 -10.28
N ILE A 400 4.06 -7.63 -9.20
CA ILE A 400 2.96 -8.61 -9.20
C ILE A 400 1.89 -8.23 -10.23
N ILE A 401 1.50 -6.95 -10.27
CA ILE A 401 0.51 -6.44 -11.23
C ILE A 401 1.06 -6.54 -12.67
N ARG A 402 2.34 -6.25 -12.88
CA ARG A 402 2.99 -6.38 -14.19
C ARG A 402 3.05 -7.84 -14.64
N ASN A 403 3.36 -8.77 -13.75
CA ASN A 403 3.32 -10.20 -14.08
C ASN A 403 1.90 -10.67 -14.45
N PHE A 404 0.87 -10.15 -13.78
CA PHE A 404 -0.52 -10.41 -14.19
C PHE A 404 -0.79 -9.91 -15.61
N PHE A 405 -0.41 -8.66 -15.89
CA PHE A 405 -0.53 -8.05 -17.21
C PHE A 405 0.21 -8.86 -18.30
N ASP A 406 1.47 -9.24 -18.04
CA ASP A 406 2.27 -10.02 -18.96
C ASP A 406 1.63 -11.39 -19.23
N SER A 407 1.08 -12.02 -18.18
CA SER A 407 0.39 -13.32 -18.30
C SER A 407 -0.83 -13.25 -19.22
N ILE A 408 -1.68 -12.23 -19.08
CA ILE A 408 -2.86 -12.07 -19.95
C ILE A 408 -2.47 -11.64 -21.37
N LEU A 409 -1.40 -10.84 -21.51
CA LEU A 409 -0.92 -10.35 -22.80
C LEU A 409 -0.32 -11.47 -23.63
N ILE A 410 0.60 -12.26 -23.06
CA ILE A 410 1.21 -13.41 -23.73
C ILE A 410 0.13 -14.36 -24.21
N ARG A 411 -0.85 -14.67 -23.35
CA ARG A 411 -1.96 -15.57 -23.69
C ARG A 411 -2.80 -15.08 -24.88
N CYS A 412 -3.03 -13.77 -24.99
CA CYS A 412 -3.74 -13.19 -26.13
C CYS A 412 -2.88 -13.18 -27.41
N GLN A 413 -1.59 -12.87 -27.28
CA GLN A 413 -0.64 -12.89 -28.40
C GLN A 413 -0.44 -14.30 -28.96
N GLU A 414 -0.40 -15.32 -28.11
CA GLU A 414 -0.35 -16.73 -28.53
C GLU A 414 -1.62 -17.13 -29.28
N ALA A 415 -2.79 -16.73 -28.79
CA ALA A 415 -4.07 -16.96 -29.45
C ALA A 415 -4.12 -16.27 -30.83
N GLU A 416 -3.68 -15.01 -30.93
CA GLU A 416 -3.60 -14.28 -32.20
C GLU A 416 -2.57 -14.89 -33.16
N GLY A 417 -1.38 -15.22 -32.68
CA GLY A 417 -0.27 -15.72 -33.50
C GLY A 417 -0.51 -17.10 -34.08
N LEU A 418 -1.23 -17.99 -33.38
CA LEU A 418 -1.47 -19.36 -33.82
C LEU A 418 -2.64 -19.48 -34.80
N THR A 419 -3.66 -18.63 -34.68
CA THR A 419 -4.92 -18.84 -35.41
C THR A 419 -5.51 -17.59 -36.06
N ALA A 420 -4.85 -16.44 -35.92
CA ALA A 420 -5.38 -15.13 -36.30
C ALA A 420 -6.77 -14.85 -35.71
N LEU A 421 -7.10 -15.46 -34.56
CA LEU A 421 -8.40 -15.40 -33.88
C LEU A 421 -9.58 -15.88 -34.75
N THR A 422 -9.33 -16.77 -35.71
CA THR A 422 -10.39 -17.29 -36.59
C THR A 422 -11.17 -18.45 -35.99
N ASP A 423 -10.59 -19.17 -35.04
CA ASP A 423 -11.22 -20.25 -34.29
C ASP A 423 -11.94 -19.74 -33.03
N ASP A 424 -12.94 -20.49 -32.57
CA ASP A 424 -13.73 -20.09 -31.41
C ASP A 424 -12.96 -20.21 -30.09
N ASP A 425 -12.02 -21.15 -29.98
CA ASP A 425 -11.22 -21.37 -28.76
C ASP A 425 -10.25 -20.20 -28.50
N ALA A 426 -9.57 -19.69 -29.53
CA ALA A 426 -8.72 -18.51 -29.43
C ALA A 426 -9.52 -17.25 -29.08
N VAL A 427 -10.71 -17.07 -29.69
CA VAL A 427 -11.61 -15.96 -29.33
C VAL A 427 -12.03 -16.08 -27.86
N LEU A 428 -12.39 -17.28 -27.39
CA LEU A 428 -12.75 -17.50 -25.99
C LEU A 428 -11.57 -17.20 -25.05
N LYS A 429 -10.35 -17.63 -25.39
CA LYS A 429 -9.13 -17.30 -24.63
C LYS A 429 -8.93 -15.81 -24.48
N VAL A 430 -9.07 -15.03 -25.57
CA VAL A 430 -8.97 -13.56 -25.50
C VAL A 430 -10.11 -12.98 -24.64
N THR A 431 -11.35 -13.48 -24.79
CA THR A 431 -12.47 -12.97 -23.98
C THR A 431 -12.27 -13.20 -22.48
N ILE A 432 -11.70 -14.35 -22.09
CA ILE A 432 -11.34 -14.67 -20.70
C ILE A 432 -10.28 -13.70 -20.19
N SER A 433 -9.23 -13.43 -20.97
CA SER A 433 -8.18 -12.46 -20.61
C SER A 433 -8.72 -11.04 -20.48
N VAL A 434 -9.64 -10.62 -21.33
CA VAL A 434 -10.30 -9.31 -21.24
C VAL A 434 -11.15 -9.20 -19.97
N ASN A 435 -11.93 -10.24 -19.64
CA ASN A 435 -12.69 -10.30 -18.39
C ASN A 435 -11.77 -10.28 -17.16
N ALA A 436 -10.64 -10.99 -17.23
CA ALA A 436 -9.62 -11.00 -16.20
C ALA A 436 -9.07 -9.59 -15.95
N ALA A 437 -8.71 -8.87 -17.02
CA ALA A 437 -8.20 -7.51 -16.97
C ALA A 437 -9.23 -6.54 -16.38
N HIS A 438 -10.47 -6.58 -16.85
CA HIS A 438 -11.53 -5.68 -16.40
C HIS A 438 -11.82 -5.86 -14.91
N TYR A 439 -11.94 -7.10 -14.43
CA TYR A 439 -12.16 -7.35 -13.00
C TYR A 439 -10.96 -6.89 -12.17
N PHE A 440 -9.75 -7.24 -12.58
CA PHE A 440 -8.53 -6.88 -11.85
C PHE A 440 -8.34 -5.35 -11.77
N GLU A 441 -8.55 -4.65 -12.89
CA GLU A 441 -8.60 -3.19 -12.97
C GLU A 441 -9.62 -2.61 -11.99
N SER A 442 -10.85 -3.13 -11.98
CA SER A 442 -11.91 -2.60 -11.11
C SER A 442 -11.56 -2.70 -9.62
N VAL A 443 -10.96 -3.82 -9.19
CA VAL A 443 -10.57 -4.03 -7.79
C VAL A 443 -9.41 -3.13 -7.39
N ILE A 444 -8.38 -3.00 -8.25
CA ILE A 444 -7.23 -2.14 -7.92
C ILE A 444 -7.63 -0.67 -7.94
N LYS A 445 -8.55 -0.27 -8.81
CA LYS A 445 -9.12 1.08 -8.83
C LYS A 445 -9.87 1.38 -7.53
N GLU A 446 -10.69 0.45 -7.04
CA GLU A 446 -11.34 0.57 -5.73
C GLU A 446 -10.31 0.69 -4.59
N TRP A 447 -9.27 -0.15 -4.60
CA TRP A 447 -8.23 -0.08 -3.57
C TRP A 447 -7.48 1.24 -3.62
N SER A 448 -7.22 1.79 -4.81
CA SER A 448 -6.50 3.07 -4.97
C SER A 448 -7.22 4.27 -4.35
N GLU A 449 -8.53 4.15 -4.08
CA GLU A 449 -9.34 5.17 -3.42
C GLU A 449 -9.27 5.10 -1.88
N ASP A 450 -8.67 4.05 -1.29
CA ASP A 450 -8.45 3.93 0.16
C ASP A 450 -7.42 4.98 0.62
N VAL A 451 -7.70 5.61 1.77
CA VAL A 451 -6.84 6.61 2.45
C VAL A 451 -5.39 6.13 2.54
N PHE A 452 -5.20 4.84 2.80
CA PHE A 452 -3.88 4.21 2.84
C PHE A 452 -3.04 4.49 1.58
N PHE A 453 -3.64 4.40 0.39
CA PHE A 453 -2.92 4.64 -0.88
C PHE A 453 -2.82 6.12 -1.23
N LEU A 454 -3.83 6.91 -0.87
CA LEU A 454 -3.84 8.35 -1.09
C LEU A 454 -2.73 9.05 -0.30
N GLU A 455 -2.48 8.65 0.96
CA GLU A 455 -1.37 9.17 1.79
C GLU A 455 -0.01 8.98 1.12
N MET A 456 0.23 7.81 0.53
CA MET A 456 1.49 7.51 -0.16
C MET A 456 1.71 8.33 -1.43
N GLY A 457 0.63 8.78 -2.08
CA GLY A 457 0.69 9.68 -3.24
C GLY A 457 0.94 11.15 -2.88
N MET A 458 0.78 11.52 -1.60
CA MET A 458 0.99 12.88 -1.10
C MET A 458 2.40 13.09 -0.50
N GLY A 459 2.99 12.04 0.09
CA GLY A 459 4.27 12.13 0.81
C GLY A 459 5.52 12.31 -0.05
N GLU A 460 5.43 12.24 -1.38
CA GLU A 460 6.58 12.49 -2.27
C GLU A 460 6.89 13.97 -2.46
N ASP A 461 5.90 14.85 -2.25
CA ASP A 461 6.07 16.29 -2.40
C ASP A 461 6.89 16.91 -1.23
N ASP A 462 6.89 16.28 -0.05
CA ASP A 462 7.60 16.82 1.13
C ASP A 462 9.12 16.53 1.10
N GLU A 463 9.56 15.39 0.56
CA GLU A 463 11.00 15.11 0.37
C GLU A 463 11.58 15.79 -0.89
N ALA A 464 10.77 15.95 -1.95
CA ALA A 464 11.21 16.59 -3.20
C ALA A 464 11.17 18.13 -3.14
N GLY A 465 10.26 18.71 -2.37
CA GLY A 465 10.21 20.15 -2.09
C GLY A 465 11.42 20.67 -1.29
N MET A 466 12.22 19.76 -0.73
CA MET A 466 13.32 20.05 0.19
C MET A 466 14.67 20.37 -0.50
N LYS A 467 14.72 20.44 -1.84
CA LYS A 467 15.97 20.72 -2.59
C LYS A 467 15.95 21.90 -3.57
N SER A 468 14.92 22.76 -3.58
CA SER A 468 14.92 23.92 -4.49
C SER A 468 14.42 25.20 -3.81
N ASN A 469 15.33 25.89 -3.12
CA ASN A 469 15.24 27.34 -3.01
C ASN A 469 15.62 27.99 -4.35
N ALA A 470 14.70 27.98 -5.30
CA ALA A 470 14.69 28.90 -6.43
C ALA A 470 13.29 28.93 -7.07
N ASN A 471 12.62 30.08 -6.92
CA ASN A 471 11.49 30.62 -7.70
C ASN A 471 10.94 29.73 -8.84
N ILE A 472 9.73 29.17 -8.68
CA ILE A 472 8.98 28.58 -9.79
C ILE A 472 7.48 28.93 -9.66
N TYR A 473 7.04 29.96 -10.39
CA TYR A 473 5.67 30.08 -10.93
C TYR A 473 5.65 29.43 -12.31
N GLU A 474 5.94 28.14 -12.35
CA GLU A 474 5.84 27.31 -13.54
C GLU A 474 5.20 26.00 -13.06
N ALA A 475 4.08 25.63 -13.68
CA ALA A 475 3.28 24.49 -13.29
C ALA A 475 4.18 23.24 -13.14
N LEU A 476 4.20 22.64 -11.94
CA LEU A 476 4.80 21.33 -11.75
C LEU A 476 4.18 20.34 -12.75
N PRO A 477 4.98 19.44 -13.36
CA PRO A 477 4.44 18.41 -14.23
C PRO A 477 3.45 17.52 -13.44
N GLU A 478 2.34 17.17 -14.08
CA GLU A 478 1.25 16.29 -13.57
C GLU A 478 1.71 14.87 -13.14
N SER A 479 3.02 14.58 -13.16
CA SER A 479 3.60 13.32 -12.72
C SER A 479 3.76 13.18 -11.20
N SER A 480 3.74 14.26 -10.43
CA SER A 480 4.03 14.21 -8.98
C SER A 480 2.82 13.89 -8.09
N ARG A 481 1.62 13.76 -8.66
CA ARG A 481 0.38 13.45 -7.93
C ARG A 481 -0.26 12.13 -8.36
N ARG A 482 0.57 11.20 -8.84
CA ARG A 482 0.11 9.94 -9.42
C ARG A 482 0.00 8.89 -8.31
N VAL A 483 -1.20 8.34 -8.13
CA VAL A 483 -1.44 7.25 -7.18
C VAL A 483 -0.60 6.04 -7.61
N ILE A 484 -0.10 5.25 -6.65
CA ILE A 484 0.91 4.20 -6.88
C ILE A 484 0.59 3.29 -8.08
N PHE A 485 -0.69 2.97 -8.31
CA PHE A 485 -1.13 2.01 -9.32
C PHE A 485 -1.67 2.63 -10.62
N ASP A 486 -1.68 3.96 -10.78
CA ASP A 486 -2.37 4.61 -11.91
C ASP A 486 -1.82 4.18 -13.28
N ASP A 487 -0.50 4.02 -13.40
CA ASP A 487 0.13 3.61 -14.65
C ASP A 487 -0.27 2.19 -15.05
N GLU A 488 -0.31 1.28 -14.08
CA GLU A 488 -0.73 -0.10 -14.27
C GLU A 488 -2.24 -0.21 -14.56
N ILE A 489 -3.08 0.57 -13.88
CA ILE A 489 -4.53 0.66 -14.17
C ILE A 489 -4.74 1.11 -15.62
N LYS A 490 -4.04 2.16 -16.06
CA LYS A 490 -4.14 2.68 -17.42
C LYS A 490 -3.74 1.64 -18.47
N LYS A 491 -2.68 0.85 -18.23
CA LYS A 491 -2.26 -0.23 -19.13
C LYS A 491 -3.33 -1.33 -19.26
N LEU A 492 -4.04 -1.66 -18.16
CA LEU A 492 -5.14 -2.61 -18.19
C LEU A 492 -6.34 -2.06 -18.97
N GLU A 493 -6.67 -0.77 -18.79
CA GLU A 493 -7.72 -0.09 -19.55
C GLU A 493 -7.41 -0.08 -21.05
N GLU A 494 -6.18 0.29 -21.43
CA GLU A 494 -5.70 0.28 -22.83
C GLU A 494 -5.74 -1.13 -23.43
N PHE A 495 -5.24 -2.14 -22.70
CA PHE A 495 -5.29 -3.55 -23.11
C PHE A 495 -6.73 -4.01 -23.39
N ARG A 496 -7.67 -3.71 -22.49
CA ARG A 496 -9.08 -4.05 -22.68
C ARG A 496 -9.63 -3.46 -23.96
N THR A 497 -9.39 -2.16 -24.21
CA THR A 497 -9.86 -1.50 -25.43
C THR A 497 -9.26 -2.11 -26.69
N GLU A 498 -7.95 -2.35 -26.71
CA GLU A 498 -7.25 -2.92 -27.88
C GLU A 498 -7.79 -4.31 -28.25
N TRP A 499 -7.91 -5.21 -27.27
CA TRP A 499 -8.31 -6.59 -27.55
C TRP A 499 -9.80 -6.74 -27.84
N VAL A 500 -10.65 -5.89 -27.26
CA VAL A 500 -12.08 -5.78 -27.64
C VAL A 500 -12.21 -5.32 -29.10
N GLU A 501 -11.44 -4.31 -29.51
CA GLU A 501 -11.42 -3.85 -30.89
C GLU A 501 -10.90 -4.94 -31.85
N LYS A 502 -9.82 -5.64 -31.49
CA LYS A 502 -9.29 -6.77 -32.30
C LYS A 502 -10.32 -7.87 -32.52
N ILE A 503 -11.06 -8.29 -31.49
CA ILE A 503 -12.16 -9.28 -31.64
C ILE A 503 -13.17 -8.78 -32.66
N SER A 504 -13.63 -7.53 -32.52
CA SER A 504 -14.61 -6.95 -33.44
C SER A 504 -14.10 -6.90 -34.89
N LEU A 505 -12.83 -6.57 -35.08
CA LEU A 505 -12.19 -6.42 -36.38
C LEU A 505 -11.97 -7.77 -37.08
N VAL A 506 -11.65 -8.84 -36.34
CA VAL A 506 -11.51 -10.19 -36.90
C VAL A 506 -12.86 -10.72 -37.38
N ILE A 507 -13.91 -10.57 -36.57
CA ILE A 507 -15.28 -10.96 -36.97
C ILE A 507 -15.74 -10.15 -38.18
N LEU A 508 -15.48 -8.84 -38.20
CA LEU A 508 -15.80 -7.98 -39.34
C LEU A 508 -15.08 -8.42 -40.63
N ARG A 509 -13.80 -8.80 -40.53
CA ARG A 509 -13.02 -9.31 -41.67
C ARG A 509 -13.58 -10.63 -42.21
N GLY A 510 -14.00 -11.54 -41.32
CA GLY A 510 -14.66 -12.77 -41.73
C GLY A 510 -15.99 -12.51 -42.44
N PHE A 511 -16.80 -11.58 -41.91
CA PHE A 511 -18.04 -11.15 -42.56
C PHE A 511 -17.78 -10.49 -43.93
N ASP A 512 -16.79 -9.59 -44.05
CA ASP A 512 -16.39 -8.99 -45.33
C ASP A 512 -16.02 -10.07 -46.34
N ALA A 513 -15.18 -11.02 -45.97
CA ALA A 513 -14.74 -12.09 -46.86
C ALA A 513 -15.92 -12.91 -47.43
N LEU A 514 -16.88 -13.28 -46.58
CA LEU A 514 -18.05 -14.07 -46.96
C LEU A 514 -19.11 -13.26 -47.70
N SER A 515 -19.21 -11.95 -47.46
CA SER A 515 -20.20 -11.07 -48.10
C SER A 515 -19.71 -10.46 -49.43
N ARG A 516 -18.46 -10.69 -49.84
CA ARG A 516 -17.90 -10.16 -51.10
C ARG A 516 -18.71 -10.53 -52.33
N ASP A 517 -19.16 -11.78 -52.43
CA ASP A 517 -19.93 -12.24 -53.59
C ASP A 517 -21.30 -11.59 -53.64
N TYR A 518 -21.93 -11.40 -52.48
CA TYR A 518 -23.15 -10.62 -52.35
C TYR A 518 -22.95 -9.17 -52.81
N MET A 519 -21.87 -8.49 -52.39
CA MET A 519 -21.61 -7.10 -52.80
C MET A 519 -21.23 -6.96 -54.28
N LYS A 520 -20.48 -7.92 -54.84
CA LYS A 520 -20.02 -7.86 -56.25
C LYS A 520 -21.08 -8.24 -57.26
N ASN A 521 -22.12 -9.00 -56.88
CA ASN A 521 -23.14 -9.48 -57.80
C ASN A 521 -24.14 -8.37 -58.22
N LYS A 522 -23.69 -7.48 -59.10
CA LYS A 522 -24.49 -6.33 -59.59
C LYS A 522 -25.80 -6.73 -60.27
N LYS A 523 -25.87 -7.96 -60.80
CA LYS A 523 -27.04 -8.46 -61.55
C LYS A 523 -28.23 -8.74 -60.63
N GLN A 524 -28.01 -9.03 -59.34
CA GLN A 524 -29.09 -9.37 -58.42
C GLN A 524 -30.05 -8.21 -58.12
N TRP A 525 -29.62 -6.98 -58.39
CA TRP A 525 -30.38 -5.74 -58.16
C TRP A 525 -31.27 -5.33 -59.34
N GLN A 526 -31.15 -6.05 -60.47
CA GLN A 526 -31.82 -5.75 -61.75
C GLN A 526 -32.75 -6.88 -62.21
N LYS A 527 -32.71 -8.05 -61.54
CA LYS A 527 -33.55 -9.19 -61.90
C LYS A 527 -34.93 -9.07 -61.28
N ASP A 528 -35.95 -9.32 -62.09
CA ASP A 528 -37.33 -9.50 -61.63
C ASP A 528 -37.52 -10.96 -61.23
N GLU A 529 -37.19 -11.25 -59.97
CA GLU A 529 -37.53 -12.50 -59.30
C GLU A 529 -38.42 -12.15 -58.11
N GLU A 530 -39.68 -12.58 -58.17
CA GLU A 530 -40.64 -12.42 -57.09
C GLU A 530 -40.35 -13.42 -55.97
N GLY A 531 -40.09 -12.92 -54.75
CA GLY A 531 -39.98 -13.77 -53.56
C GLY A 531 -39.43 -13.05 -52.32
N TRP A 532 -40.07 -13.32 -51.18
CA TRP A 532 -39.61 -12.95 -49.82
C TRP A 532 -38.49 -13.90 -49.38
N THR A 533 -37.36 -13.94 -50.08
CA THR A 533 -36.25 -14.82 -49.67
C THR A 533 -34.94 -14.04 -49.59
N VAL A 534 -34.22 -14.24 -48.48
CA VAL A 534 -32.89 -13.66 -48.25
C VAL A 534 -31.97 -14.08 -49.39
N SER A 535 -31.16 -13.13 -49.87
CA SER A 535 -30.18 -13.40 -50.91
C SER A 535 -29.26 -14.55 -50.49
N LYS A 536 -29.25 -15.64 -51.28
CA LYS A 536 -28.44 -16.84 -50.97
C LYS A 536 -26.96 -16.53 -50.71
N ALA A 537 -26.41 -15.53 -51.39
CA ALA A 537 -25.03 -15.08 -51.24
C ALA A 537 -24.74 -14.34 -49.91
N LEU A 538 -25.77 -13.96 -49.15
CA LEU A 538 -25.65 -13.26 -47.86
C LEU A 538 -25.85 -14.21 -46.66
N VAL A 539 -26.58 -15.32 -46.84
CA VAL A 539 -26.94 -16.26 -45.77
C VAL A 539 -25.71 -16.78 -45.02
N GLU A 540 -24.66 -17.16 -45.74
CA GLU A 540 -23.42 -17.68 -45.11
C GLU A 540 -22.74 -16.63 -44.24
N ALA A 541 -22.67 -15.37 -44.70
CA ALA A 541 -22.08 -14.27 -43.94
C ALA A 541 -22.90 -13.94 -42.68
N LEU A 542 -24.24 -13.98 -42.77
CA LEU A 542 -25.13 -13.76 -41.63
C LEU A 542 -25.02 -14.88 -40.59
N ASN A 543 -24.99 -16.14 -41.02
CA ASN A 543 -24.78 -17.29 -40.15
C ASN A 543 -23.43 -17.20 -39.43
N TYR A 544 -22.36 -16.85 -40.15
CA TYR A 544 -21.04 -16.61 -39.57
C TYR A 544 -21.09 -15.50 -38.50
N LEU A 545 -21.68 -14.34 -38.82
CA LEU A 545 -21.78 -13.21 -37.91
C LEU A 545 -22.55 -13.60 -36.63
N GLN A 546 -23.70 -14.26 -36.77
CA GLN A 546 -24.50 -14.70 -35.63
C GLN A 546 -23.73 -15.70 -34.77
N SER A 547 -23.07 -16.68 -35.39
CA SER A 547 -22.33 -17.74 -34.68
C SER A 547 -21.16 -17.16 -33.89
N LYS A 548 -20.32 -16.34 -34.53
CA LYS A 548 -19.17 -15.70 -33.86
C LYS A 548 -19.58 -14.73 -32.78
N THR A 549 -20.62 -13.92 -33.02
CA THR A 549 -21.08 -12.95 -32.00
C THR A 549 -21.69 -13.66 -30.79
N SER A 550 -22.35 -14.80 -30.99
CA SER A 550 -22.86 -15.64 -29.88
C SER A 550 -21.73 -16.22 -29.03
N VAL A 551 -20.62 -16.65 -29.64
CA VAL A 551 -19.42 -17.11 -28.91
C VAL A 551 -18.86 -15.99 -28.03
N VAL A 552 -18.73 -14.78 -28.57
CA VAL A 552 -18.24 -13.62 -27.82
C VAL A 552 -19.22 -13.22 -26.72
N GLU A 553 -20.54 -13.25 -26.96
CA GLU A 553 -21.56 -12.95 -25.97
C GLU A 553 -21.49 -13.88 -24.74
N VAL A 554 -21.28 -15.18 -24.98
CA VAL A 554 -21.14 -16.17 -23.91
C VAL A 554 -19.86 -15.92 -23.11
N GLY A 555 -18.74 -15.66 -23.79
CA GLY A 555 -17.42 -15.49 -23.18
C GLY A 555 -17.23 -14.16 -22.46
N LEU A 556 -17.56 -13.04 -23.10
CA LEU A 556 -17.21 -11.68 -22.67
C LEU A 556 -18.23 -11.10 -21.69
N ASN A 557 -17.79 -10.23 -20.78
CA ASN A 557 -18.68 -9.49 -19.88
C ASN A 557 -19.58 -8.51 -20.68
N GLY A 558 -20.72 -8.13 -20.06
CA GLY A 558 -21.75 -7.36 -20.75
C GLY A 558 -21.28 -5.98 -21.24
N ARG A 559 -20.43 -5.28 -20.47
CA ARG A 559 -19.93 -3.95 -20.84
C ARG A 559 -19.04 -4.01 -22.08
N ASP A 560 -18.08 -4.93 -22.10
CA ASP A 560 -17.14 -5.06 -23.21
C ASP A 560 -17.82 -5.66 -24.45
N PHE A 561 -18.79 -6.56 -24.26
CA PHE A 561 -19.61 -7.09 -25.35
C PHE A 561 -20.39 -5.99 -26.08
N VAL A 562 -20.90 -4.99 -25.36
CA VAL A 562 -21.53 -3.82 -25.97
C VAL A 562 -20.57 -3.05 -26.87
N GLY A 563 -19.30 -2.97 -26.49
CA GLY A 563 -18.24 -2.43 -27.35
C GLY A 563 -18.09 -3.22 -28.64
N VAL A 564 -18.00 -4.56 -28.55
CA VAL A 564 -17.81 -5.45 -29.71
C VAL A 564 -18.94 -5.29 -30.73
N TRP A 565 -20.21 -5.49 -30.32
CA TRP A 565 -21.30 -5.52 -31.29
C TRP A 565 -21.59 -4.14 -31.90
N ARG A 566 -21.35 -3.04 -31.17
CA ARG A 566 -21.48 -1.68 -31.72
C ARG A 566 -20.41 -1.39 -32.76
N SER A 567 -19.17 -1.81 -32.51
CA SER A 567 -18.07 -1.71 -33.49
C SER A 567 -18.35 -2.57 -34.73
N LEU A 568 -18.94 -3.76 -34.55
CA LEU A 568 -19.39 -4.60 -35.66
C LEU A 568 -20.47 -3.93 -36.49
N ALA A 569 -21.53 -3.40 -35.85
CA ALA A 569 -22.61 -2.71 -36.55
C ALA A 569 -22.09 -1.52 -37.37
N ALA A 570 -21.24 -0.68 -36.76
CA ALA A 570 -20.61 0.45 -37.45
C ALA A 570 -19.69 0.01 -38.60
N GLY A 571 -18.96 -1.08 -38.44
CA GLY A 571 -18.12 -1.68 -39.47
C GLY A 571 -18.92 -2.19 -40.66
N ILE A 572 -19.98 -2.96 -40.39
CA ILE A 572 -20.87 -3.54 -41.39
C ILE A 572 -21.65 -2.43 -42.14
N ASP A 573 -22.11 -1.38 -41.43
CA ASP A 573 -22.74 -0.21 -42.07
C ASP A 573 -21.82 0.41 -43.12
N ARG A 574 -20.54 0.61 -42.77
CA ARG A 574 -19.54 1.14 -43.71
C ARG A 574 -19.29 0.19 -44.88
N LEU A 575 -19.24 -1.12 -44.64
CA LEU A 575 -19.02 -2.12 -45.69
C LEU A 575 -20.18 -2.15 -46.69
N LEU A 576 -21.42 -2.25 -46.22
CA LEU A 576 -22.61 -2.29 -47.09
C LEU A 576 -22.81 -0.96 -47.82
N TYR A 577 -22.64 0.15 -47.13
CA TYR A 577 -22.70 1.47 -47.72
C TYR A 577 -21.70 1.64 -48.88
N ASN A 578 -20.42 1.32 -48.65
CA ASN A 578 -19.39 1.47 -49.67
C ASN A 578 -19.50 0.42 -50.78
N GLY A 579 -19.78 -0.83 -50.42
CA GLY A 579 -19.81 -1.97 -51.33
C GLY A 579 -21.03 -1.99 -52.24
N ILE A 580 -22.19 -1.52 -51.76
CA ILE A 580 -23.47 -1.62 -52.46
C ILE A 580 -23.97 -0.24 -52.88
N LEU A 581 -24.26 0.65 -51.92
CA LEU A 581 -24.93 1.93 -52.20
C LEU A 581 -24.05 2.91 -52.99
N MET A 582 -22.77 2.95 -52.68
CA MET A 582 -21.79 3.81 -53.36
C MET A 582 -21.16 3.15 -54.59
N SER A 583 -21.54 1.92 -54.90
CA SER A 583 -21.17 1.27 -56.16
C SER A 583 -21.98 1.85 -57.33
N ASN A 584 -21.47 1.78 -58.57
CA ASN A 584 -22.22 2.25 -59.75
C ASN A 584 -23.27 1.24 -60.24
N VAL A 585 -23.96 0.58 -59.32
CA VAL A 585 -25.00 -0.43 -59.59
C VAL A 585 -26.33 0.25 -59.87
N LYS A 586 -27.14 -0.33 -60.75
CA LYS A 586 -28.52 0.12 -60.98
C LYS A 586 -29.52 -0.75 -60.21
N PHE A 587 -30.47 -0.10 -59.52
CA PHE A 587 -31.50 -0.74 -58.70
C PHE A 587 -32.89 -0.63 -59.33
N HIS A 588 -33.47 -1.78 -59.68
CA HIS A 588 -34.89 -1.90 -60.05
C HIS A 588 -35.78 -2.02 -58.81
N ARG A 589 -37.11 -1.93 -58.94
CA ARG A 589 -38.04 -1.97 -57.79
C ARG A 589 -37.86 -3.25 -56.97
N SER A 590 -37.86 -4.39 -57.65
CA SER A 590 -37.56 -5.72 -57.10
C SER A 590 -36.22 -5.77 -56.34
N GLY A 591 -35.18 -5.12 -56.87
CA GLY A 591 -33.86 -5.04 -56.22
C GLY A 591 -33.84 -4.19 -54.94
N VAL A 592 -34.66 -3.13 -54.85
CA VAL A 592 -34.78 -2.30 -53.64
C VAL A 592 -35.52 -3.04 -52.54
N ASP A 593 -36.59 -3.76 -52.90
CA ASP A 593 -37.35 -4.59 -51.95
C ASP A 593 -36.48 -5.73 -51.43
N ARG A 594 -35.71 -6.39 -52.31
CA ARG A 594 -34.72 -7.41 -51.94
C ARG A 594 -33.66 -6.88 -50.97
N PHE A 595 -33.04 -5.73 -51.29
CA PHE A 595 -32.07 -5.10 -50.40
C PHE A 595 -32.68 -4.77 -49.03
N GLY A 596 -33.95 -4.33 -49.02
CA GLY A 596 -34.66 -4.09 -47.77
C GLY A 596 -34.88 -5.34 -46.93
N ASN A 597 -35.35 -6.42 -47.54
CA ASN A 597 -35.55 -7.70 -46.85
C ASN A 597 -34.22 -8.26 -46.30
N ASP A 598 -33.13 -8.14 -47.06
CA ASP A 598 -31.79 -8.55 -46.61
C ASP A 598 -31.32 -7.74 -45.39
N LEU A 599 -31.58 -6.43 -45.37
CA LEU A 599 -31.28 -5.56 -44.23
C LEU A 599 -32.14 -5.89 -43.01
N ASP A 600 -33.43 -6.18 -43.18
CA ASP A 600 -34.31 -6.55 -42.08
C ASP A 600 -33.82 -7.83 -41.37
N VAL A 601 -33.28 -8.80 -42.13
CA VAL A 601 -32.67 -10.01 -41.55
C VAL A 601 -31.35 -9.69 -40.85
N LEU A 602 -30.49 -8.85 -41.45
CA LEU A 602 -29.26 -8.39 -40.79
C LEU A 602 -29.58 -7.69 -39.47
N PHE A 603 -30.56 -6.79 -39.45
CA PHE A 603 -31.03 -6.12 -38.23
C PHE A 603 -31.56 -7.13 -37.22
N GLY A 604 -32.27 -8.16 -37.68
CA GLY A 604 -32.71 -9.28 -36.86
C GLY A 604 -31.58 -9.99 -36.11
N VAL A 605 -30.38 -10.12 -36.70
CA VAL A 605 -29.19 -10.69 -36.01
C VAL A 605 -28.82 -9.87 -34.77
N PHE A 606 -28.96 -8.55 -34.83
CA PHE A 606 -28.68 -7.65 -33.71
C PHE A 606 -29.89 -7.44 -32.78
N GLY A 607 -31.07 -7.95 -33.15
CA GLY A 607 -32.31 -7.79 -32.40
C GLY A 607 -32.28 -8.43 -31.01
N SER A 608 -31.39 -9.40 -30.78
CA SER A 608 -31.13 -9.98 -29.45
C SER A 608 -30.47 -9.00 -28.47
N TRP A 609 -29.76 -7.98 -28.97
CA TRP A 609 -28.96 -7.07 -28.14
C TRP A 609 -29.45 -5.62 -28.16
N CYS A 610 -30.31 -5.27 -29.11
CA CYS A 610 -30.86 -3.93 -29.24
C CYS A 610 -32.31 -3.93 -29.76
N LEU A 611 -33.16 -3.10 -29.16
CA LEU A 611 -34.56 -2.92 -29.59
C LEU A 611 -34.70 -2.25 -30.96
N ARG A 612 -33.71 -1.46 -31.39
CA ARG A 612 -33.72 -0.71 -32.66
C ARG A 612 -32.36 -0.82 -33.37
N PRO A 613 -32.05 -1.97 -33.98
CA PRO A 613 -30.77 -2.20 -34.64
C PRO A 613 -30.48 -1.19 -35.75
N GLU A 614 -31.50 -0.71 -36.47
CA GLU A 614 -31.34 0.19 -37.63
C GLU A 614 -30.62 1.49 -37.26
N GLY A 615 -30.77 1.94 -36.00
CA GLY A 615 -30.07 3.11 -35.47
C GLY A 615 -28.55 2.99 -35.47
N PHE A 616 -28.01 1.77 -35.49
CA PHE A 616 -26.57 1.49 -35.55
C PHE A 616 -26.06 1.30 -36.98
N PHE A 617 -26.95 1.36 -37.98
CA PHE A 617 -26.63 1.32 -39.41
C PHE A 617 -27.11 2.60 -40.12
N PRO A 618 -26.65 3.78 -39.70
CA PRO A 618 -27.24 5.03 -40.15
C PRO A 618 -27.10 5.24 -41.66
N LYS A 619 -25.93 4.97 -42.26
CA LYS A 619 -25.72 5.25 -43.69
C LYS A 619 -26.49 4.28 -44.58
N THR A 620 -26.53 3.02 -44.20
CA THR A 620 -27.22 1.98 -44.95
C THR A 620 -28.73 2.14 -44.86
N SER A 621 -29.26 2.44 -43.66
CA SER A 621 -30.68 2.70 -43.45
C SER A 621 -31.16 3.96 -44.16
N GLU A 622 -30.39 5.05 -44.09
CA GLU A 622 -30.68 6.28 -44.84
C GLU A 622 -30.61 6.06 -46.36
N GLY A 623 -29.63 5.28 -46.83
CA GLY A 623 -29.52 4.94 -48.24
C GLY A 623 -30.68 4.07 -48.76
N GLN A 624 -31.15 3.12 -47.95
CA GLN A 624 -32.34 2.33 -48.27
C GLN A 624 -33.60 3.21 -48.36
N LYS A 625 -33.76 4.18 -47.44
CA LYS A 625 -34.86 5.17 -47.51
C LYS A 625 -34.81 5.96 -48.82
N LEU A 626 -33.64 6.42 -49.23
CA LEU A 626 -33.46 7.13 -50.51
C LEU A 626 -33.82 6.25 -51.72
N LEU A 627 -33.47 4.96 -51.70
CA LEU A 627 -33.80 4.03 -52.78
C LEU A 627 -35.31 3.73 -52.89
N LYS A 628 -36.05 3.86 -51.78
CA LYS A 628 -37.51 3.65 -51.72
C LYS A 628 -38.34 4.85 -52.19
N LEU A 629 -37.73 6.03 -52.38
CA LEU A 629 -38.44 7.22 -52.83
C LEU A 629 -39.07 7.01 -54.20
N ASP A 630 -40.24 7.63 -54.40
CA ASP A 630 -40.88 7.69 -55.70
C ASP A 630 -40.21 8.74 -56.60
N LYS A 631 -40.51 8.68 -57.91
CA LYS A 631 -39.86 9.56 -58.91
C LYS A 631 -40.01 11.04 -58.59
N ASN A 632 -41.16 11.46 -58.06
CA ASN A 632 -41.42 12.86 -57.71
C ASN A 632 -40.60 13.28 -56.48
N GLU A 633 -40.60 12.46 -55.43
CA GLU A 633 -39.84 12.71 -54.20
C GLU A 633 -38.32 12.69 -54.45
N ALA A 634 -37.86 11.85 -55.38
CA ALA A 634 -36.46 11.81 -55.78
C ALA A 634 -36.01 13.08 -56.52
N GLU A 635 -36.87 13.71 -57.32
CA GLU A 635 -36.59 15.01 -57.96
C GLU A 635 -36.65 16.15 -56.94
N GLU A 636 -37.60 16.13 -56.01
CA GLU A 636 -37.65 17.08 -54.89
C GLU A 636 -36.41 17.00 -54.01
N CYS A 637 -35.89 15.80 -53.74
CA CYS A 637 -34.64 15.61 -53.00
C CYS A 637 -33.44 16.22 -53.73
N LYS A 638 -33.36 16.10 -55.05
CA LYS A 638 -32.27 16.70 -55.86
C LYS A 638 -32.32 18.23 -55.82
N VAL A 639 -33.51 18.81 -55.85
CA VAL A 639 -33.72 20.26 -55.85
C VAL A 639 -33.55 20.86 -54.45
N GLY A 640 -34.10 20.21 -53.43
CA GLY A 640 -34.11 20.69 -52.04
C GLY A 640 -32.80 20.44 -51.28
N GLY A 641 -31.93 19.59 -51.80
CA GLY A 641 -30.56 19.38 -51.33
C GLY A 641 -30.46 19.15 -49.82
N LYS A 642 -29.57 19.90 -49.15
CA LYS A 642 -29.31 19.72 -47.70
C LYS A 642 -30.52 19.99 -46.80
N LYS A 643 -31.42 20.89 -47.22
CA LYS A 643 -32.60 21.25 -46.43
C LYS A 643 -33.61 20.10 -46.45
N TRP A 644 -33.88 19.55 -47.62
CA TRP A 644 -34.78 18.42 -47.81
C TRP A 644 -34.31 17.16 -47.07
N LEU A 645 -33.01 16.84 -47.12
CA LEU A 645 -32.44 15.71 -46.38
C LEU A 645 -32.72 15.82 -44.87
N LYS A 646 -32.49 17.00 -44.28
CA LYS A 646 -32.73 17.24 -42.85
C LYS A 646 -34.22 17.15 -42.47
N GLU A 647 -35.09 17.70 -43.31
CA GLU A 647 -36.55 17.67 -43.10
C GLU A 647 -37.11 16.25 -43.16
N ASN A 648 -36.49 15.36 -43.95
CA ASN A 648 -36.85 13.94 -44.06
C ASN A 648 -36.06 13.03 -43.10
N GLY A 649 -35.35 13.60 -42.13
CA GLY A 649 -34.63 12.84 -41.10
C GLY A 649 -33.36 12.14 -41.56
N LEU A 650 -32.81 12.51 -42.73
CA LEU A 650 -31.54 12.01 -43.28
C LEU A 650 -30.40 12.94 -42.83
N ARG A 651 -29.56 12.47 -41.91
CA ARG A 651 -28.54 13.28 -41.23
C ARG A 651 -27.11 12.79 -41.46
N HIS A 652 -26.93 11.55 -41.92
CA HIS A 652 -25.64 10.88 -41.98
C HIS A 652 -25.07 10.81 -43.39
N LEU A 653 -25.90 11.09 -44.40
CA LEU A 653 -25.50 11.24 -45.80
C LEU A 653 -25.28 12.71 -46.19
N SER A 654 -24.22 12.98 -46.94
CA SER A 654 -24.02 14.26 -47.62
C SER A 654 -24.89 14.38 -48.87
N VAL A 655 -25.09 15.61 -49.35
CA VAL A 655 -25.87 15.88 -50.58
C VAL A 655 -25.30 15.11 -51.78
N THR A 656 -23.97 15.09 -51.93
CA THR A 656 -23.29 14.38 -53.02
C THR A 656 -23.47 12.86 -52.95
N GLU A 657 -23.50 12.31 -51.73
CA GLU A 657 -23.74 10.87 -51.51
C GLU A 657 -25.19 10.52 -51.82
N ALA A 658 -26.14 11.32 -51.35
CA ALA A 658 -27.57 11.14 -51.63
C ALA A 658 -27.87 11.19 -53.13
N GLU A 659 -27.33 12.18 -53.85
CA GLU A 659 -27.47 12.29 -55.30
C GLU A 659 -26.90 11.06 -56.03
N LYS A 660 -25.77 10.52 -55.55
CA LYS A 660 -25.16 9.33 -56.15
C LYS A 660 -26.04 8.10 -55.96
N ILE A 661 -26.62 7.91 -54.77
CA ILE A 661 -27.56 6.82 -54.49
C ILE A 661 -28.82 6.96 -55.36
N LEU A 662 -29.37 8.17 -55.51
CA LEU A 662 -30.52 8.42 -56.37
C LEU A 662 -30.22 8.18 -57.85
N LYS A 663 -29.01 8.50 -58.33
CA LYS A 663 -28.57 8.17 -59.71
C LYS A 663 -28.51 6.67 -59.97
N ASN A 664 -28.35 5.86 -58.92
CA ASN A 664 -28.34 4.41 -59.00
C ASN A 664 -29.76 3.81 -59.06
N ARG A 665 -30.80 4.58 -58.69
CA ARG A 665 -32.19 4.16 -58.81
C ARG A 665 -32.69 4.25 -60.25
N VAL A 666 -33.35 3.19 -60.74
CA VAL A 666 -33.98 3.17 -62.07
C VAL A 666 -35.49 3.16 -61.90
N PHE A 667 -36.14 4.21 -62.40
CA PHE A 667 -37.59 4.37 -62.43
C PHE A 667 -38.12 3.95 -63.80
N THR A 668 -38.06 2.65 -64.11
CA THR A 668 -38.74 2.08 -65.27
C THR A 668 -40.11 1.59 -64.84
N SER A 669 -41.12 1.93 -65.66
CA SER A 669 -42.54 1.60 -65.48
C SER A 669 -42.83 0.11 -65.48
#